data_AF-A0AAW0QST2-F1
#
_entry.id   AF-A0AAW0QST2-F1
#
_cell.length_a   1.000
_cell.length_b   1.000
_cell.length_c   1.000
_cell.angle_alpha   90.00
_cell.angle_beta   90.00
_cell.angle_gamma   90.00
#
_symmetry.space_group_name_H-M   'P 1'
#
loop_
_entity.id
_entity.type
_entity.pdbx_description
1 polymer ?
#
loop_
_entity_poly.entity_id
_entity_poly.type
_entity_poly.pdbx_seq_one_letter_code
_entity_poly.pdbx_strand_id
1 'polypeptide(L)'
;MTSNRPEELFIALLRSAYSNGCRHAVLAGRPTRALPQLAFLRAQTPSSRGFATGRAMLPYVPKALYTRSSRSYATAASPQPPAKAKADAQSPPPSRKIAVLGGGITGLTAAHYLARHAKNAHITLYEGGDHLGGWIKGEVAQTAEGEDILLQRGPRMLRSGASGNKYDDLVLYDVLANLGLGDKIVYPKSAANSRYLYYPDHLVKLPAENTSLNNMLESLRSFLTEPIWDGAFGAGMHMWKYSLEKKNSRDSYELQARVAAMKGQPPPVLPRPSLEKDESVAEYLLRVMGEDRLIKNVVSGMLHGIYGGDAYKLSAKHTIFDRFWYADQAMLPNDMMWIAIKDNFLPYDILDGPNAWQVIELAVRGIRHKLIAFEDGLLTLVRGLEDDLKEWANVEIKRNAPVTSVVHQDGKVIVTAKGKTQKFDQVLSTLYAGQLAKIAQPANSLPSLSEVPAVTIMVVNMWYPNEDLLAANPGFGYLIPQGVSEEQNPERALGVLFDSDIQTRKEKAGTKLTVMMGGHQWDKWAFLPDEQMGVEMAKNVVQRHLGISPDEKGLVASARLCRDCLPQHTVGHRDRLRKAHYELSSAFQGQLMVAGPSYTTVGVIPAMRAGYDAAMRIARGSGPPHFRSNDEGVGLWNSYFRTVQQAGQKARVPDHVGATGLEWATENEVLNMAPVFRHAMWFKSWSSEAQPFVDKEGNPTSLGALIKKDGVKTSNSKGRG
;
A
#
# COMPACT_ATOMS: atom_id res chain seq x y z
N MET A 1 -2.45 29.17 -20.68
CA MET A 1 -2.47 29.79 -19.33
C MET A 1 -2.87 28.70 -18.34
N THR A 2 -1.89 28.10 -17.71
CA THR A 2 -2.04 27.00 -16.72
C THR A 2 -2.32 27.62 -15.36
N SER A 3 -3.58 27.57 -14.95
CA SER A 3 -4.03 28.13 -13.67
C SER A 3 -3.72 27.15 -12.53
N ASN A 4 -2.65 27.41 -11.77
CA ASN A 4 -2.43 26.84 -10.43
C ASN A 4 -3.33 27.58 -9.43
N ARG A 5 -4.63 27.26 -9.40
CA ARG A 5 -5.51 27.76 -8.33
C ARG A 5 -5.47 26.82 -7.13
N PRO A 6 -5.42 27.35 -5.89
CA PRO A 6 -5.34 26.54 -4.67
C PRO A 6 -6.58 25.69 -4.40
N GLU A 7 -7.75 26.11 -4.88
CA GLU A 7 -8.96 25.28 -4.91
C GLU A 7 -8.76 23.98 -5.69
N GLU A 8 -7.99 24.00 -6.79
CA GLU A 8 -7.62 22.78 -7.52
C GLU A 8 -6.63 21.91 -6.74
N LEU A 9 -5.88 22.48 -5.79
CA LEU A 9 -4.91 21.73 -4.98
C LEU A 9 -5.63 21.04 -3.82
N PHE A 10 -6.59 21.70 -3.17
CA PHE A 10 -7.52 21.10 -2.20
C PHE A 10 -8.40 20.04 -2.86
N ILE A 11 -9.01 20.37 -4.00
CA ILE A 11 -9.76 19.41 -4.82
C ILE A 11 -8.82 18.32 -5.33
N ALA A 12 -7.55 18.58 -5.65
CA ALA A 12 -6.56 17.55 -5.99
C ALA A 12 -6.08 16.75 -4.77
N LEU A 13 -6.22 17.26 -3.54
CA LEU A 13 -5.88 16.56 -2.29
C LEU A 13 -7.03 15.64 -1.91
N LEU A 14 -8.26 16.15 -1.92
CA LEU A 14 -9.50 15.40 -1.86
C LEU A 14 -9.60 14.39 -2.99
N ARG A 15 -9.23 14.77 -4.22
CA ARG A 15 -9.07 13.80 -5.31
C ARG A 15 -7.86 12.89 -5.03
N SER A 16 -6.70 13.29 -4.57
CA SER A 16 -5.60 12.32 -4.37
C SER A 16 -5.94 11.27 -3.29
N ALA A 17 -6.79 11.63 -2.35
CA ALA A 17 -7.12 10.84 -1.19
C ALA A 17 -8.47 10.07 -1.36
N TYR A 18 -9.38 10.56 -2.21
CA TYR A 18 -10.66 9.93 -2.58
C TYR A 18 -10.86 9.62 -4.07
N SER A 19 -9.95 10.05 -4.92
CA SER A 19 -9.84 9.73 -6.33
C SER A 19 -8.82 8.62 -6.57
N ASN A 20 -9.20 7.80 -7.54
CA ASN A 20 -8.51 6.67 -8.09
C ASN A 20 -7.94 7.06 -9.47
N GLY A 21 -7.17 8.16 -9.56
CA GLY A 21 -6.80 8.78 -10.84
C GLY A 21 -5.29 8.98 -11.05
N CYS A 22 -4.77 8.38 -12.12
CA CYS A 22 -3.56 8.79 -12.82
C CYS A 22 -3.78 10.17 -13.48
N ARG A 23 -2.89 11.13 -13.24
CA ARG A 23 -2.68 12.19 -14.23
C ARG A 23 -1.84 11.62 -15.37
N HIS A 24 -2.49 11.21 -16.46
CA HIS A 24 -1.84 11.37 -17.77
C HIS A 24 -1.82 12.87 -18.06
N ALA A 25 -0.63 13.47 -17.98
CA ALA A 25 -0.42 14.78 -18.56
C ALA A 25 -0.60 14.65 -20.08
N VAL A 26 -1.80 14.94 -20.58
CA VAL A 26 -1.94 15.40 -21.96
C VAL A 26 -1.37 16.81 -21.99
N LEU A 27 -0.06 16.90 -22.19
CA LEU A 27 0.61 18.09 -22.72
C LEU A 27 0.85 17.82 -24.20
N ALA A 28 -0.22 17.96 -25.00
CA ALA A 28 -0.06 18.23 -26.42
C ALA A 28 0.51 19.66 -26.54
N GLY A 29 1.83 19.78 -26.53
CA GLY A 29 2.51 20.98 -26.96
C GLY A 29 2.18 21.22 -28.44
N ARG A 30 1.62 22.38 -28.76
CA ARG A 30 1.55 22.86 -30.15
C ARG A 30 2.97 22.92 -30.73
N PRO A 31 3.19 22.52 -31.99
CA PRO A 31 4.50 22.58 -32.61
C PRO A 31 4.87 24.05 -32.84
N THR A 32 5.91 24.53 -32.15
CA THR A 32 6.55 25.78 -32.55
C THR A 32 7.30 25.56 -33.85
N ARG A 33 7.02 26.46 -34.80
CA ARG A 33 7.52 26.50 -36.19
C ARG A 33 9.01 26.17 -36.31
N ALA A 34 9.31 25.39 -37.33
CA ALA A 34 10.62 25.16 -37.89
C ALA A 34 11.32 26.46 -38.30
N LEU A 35 12.62 26.55 -38.04
CA LEU A 35 13.64 27.25 -38.85
C LEU A 35 15.00 26.53 -38.67
N PRO A 36 15.91 26.63 -39.65
CA PRO A 36 16.64 25.46 -40.16
C PRO A 36 18.07 25.30 -39.64
N GLN A 37 18.58 24.11 -39.95
CA GLN A 37 19.95 23.63 -39.81
C GLN A 37 21.02 24.65 -40.20
N LEU A 38 22.08 24.72 -39.40
CA LEU A 38 23.43 25.03 -39.87
C LEU A 38 24.43 24.10 -39.16
N ALA A 39 25.18 23.40 -39.98
CA ALA A 39 26.22 22.43 -39.64
C ALA A 39 27.59 23.11 -39.47
N PHE A 40 28.57 22.31 -39.01
CA PHE A 40 30.02 22.57 -38.91
C PHE A 40 30.48 23.43 -37.71
N LEU A 41 31.53 23.13 -36.93
CA LEU A 41 32.82 22.50 -37.25
C LEU A 41 33.47 21.79 -36.03
N ARG A 42 34.37 20.87 -36.39
CA ARG A 42 35.29 20.04 -35.59
C ARG A 42 36.52 20.87 -35.16
N ALA A 43 37.01 20.71 -33.93
CA ALA A 43 38.41 20.91 -33.52
C ALA A 43 38.61 20.28 -32.11
N GLN A 44 39.25 19.11 -32.00
CA GLN A 44 40.66 18.90 -31.61
C GLN A 44 41.09 19.48 -30.24
N THR A 45 41.49 18.55 -29.37
CA THR A 45 42.17 18.62 -28.04
C THR A 45 43.54 19.35 -28.11
N PRO A 46 44.22 19.79 -27.01
CA PRO A 46 44.58 18.96 -25.83
C PRO A 46 44.80 19.58 -24.42
N SER A 47 44.77 18.68 -23.42
CA SER A 47 45.54 18.58 -22.16
C SER A 47 45.78 19.78 -21.22
N SER A 48 45.48 19.58 -19.92
CA SER A 48 46.44 19.76 -18.80
C SER A 48 45.89 19.23 -17.47
N ARG A 49 46.82 18.92 -16.56
CA ARG A 49 46.70 18.17 -15.31
C ARG A 49 46.31 19.06 -14.10
N GLY A 50 45.70 18.43 -13.10
CA GLY A 50 45.92 18.72 -11.67
C GLY A 50 44.87 19.61 -10.99
N PHE A 51 44.02 19.01 -10.15
CA PHE A 51 44.00 19.17 -8.69
C PHE A 51 42.76 18.49 -8.10
N ALA A 52 42.98 17.70 -7.06
CA ALA A 52 41.98 17.02 -6.27
C ALA A 52 41.29 18.01 -5.32
N THR A 53 39.95 17.95 -5.25
CA THR A 53 39.12 17.90 -4.02
C THR A 53 37.64 18.05 -4.36
N GLY A 54 36.81 17.15 -3.83
CA GLY A 54 35.38 17.36 -3.53
C GLY A 54 34.41 17.55 -4.70
N ARG A 55 34.00 16.47 -5.37
CA ARG A 55 32.95 16.51 -6.41
C ARG A 55 31.70 15.77 -5.97
N ALA A 56 30.64 16.50 -5.64
CA ALA A 56 29.27 15.99 -5.68
C ALA A 56 28.85 15.86 -7.15
N MET A 57 28.64 14.63 -7.63
CA MET A 57 28.29 14.37 -9.03
C MET A 57 26.80 14.04 -9.16
N LEU A 58 26.06 14.95 -9.83
CA LEU A 58 24.85 14.62 -10.58
C LEU A 58 25.25 13.76 -11.80
N PRO A 59 24.58 12.64 -12.12
CA PRO A 59 24.92 11.89 -13.32
C PRO A 59 24.30 12.54 -14.57
N TYR A 60 25.18 12.93 -15.49
CA TYR A 60 24.89 13.18 -16.90
C TYR A 60 24.70 11.82 -17.60
N VAL A 61 23.56 11.60 -18.25
CA VAL A 61 23.22 10.36 -18.98
C VAL A 61 23.86 10.38 -20.36
N PRO A 62 24.75 9.45 -20.75
CA PRO A 62 25.17 9.31 -22.14
C PRO A 62 24.17 8.45 -22.91
N LYS A 63 23.65 8.99 -24.02
CA LYS A 63 23.04 8.21 -25.11
C LYS A 63 24.15 7.47 -25.85
N ALA A 64 24.46 6.23 -25.49
CA ALA A 64 25.12 5.27 -26.37
C ALA A 64 25.07 3.87 -25.77
N LEU A 65 24.69 2.90 -26.62
CA LEU A 65 25.01 1.45 -26.62
C LEU A 65 23.77 0.60 -26.86
N TYR A 66 23.21 0.71 -28.08
CA TYR A 66 22.55 -0.42 -28.74
C TYR A 66 23.58 -1.07 -29.65
N THR A 67 24.33 -2.04 -29.13
CA THR A 67 25.07 -2.99 -29.97
C THR A 67 24.48 -4.37 -29.73
N ARG A 68 23.79 -4.87 -30.75
CA ARG A 68 23.22 -6.22 -30.84
C ARG A 68 24.32 -7.27 -30.60
N SER A 69 24.08 -8.18 -29.66
CA SER A 69 24.59 -9.55 -29.78
C SER A 69 23.40 -10.49 -29.74
N SER A 70 23.07 -11.07 -30.88
CA SER A 70 22.12 -12.18 -31.00
C SER A 70 22.73 -13.42 -30.36
N ARG A 71 22.14 -13.91 -29.27
CA ARG A 71 22.34 -15.29 -28.81
C ARG A 71 20.99 -16.01 -28.83
N SER A 72 21.01 -17.19 -29.45
CA SER A 72 19.88 -18.09 -29.63
C SER A 72 19.46 -18.67 -28.29
N TYR A 73 18.20 -18.49 -27.88
CA TYR A 73 17.62 -19.20 -26.76
C TYR A 73 16.73 -20.34 -27.25
N ALA A 74 16.86 -21.49 -26.59
CA ALA A 74 16.17 -22.73 -26.90
C ALA A 74 14.64 -22.57 -26.82
N THR A 75 13.97 -23.25 -27.74
CA THR A 75 12.52 -23.26 -27.95
C THR A 75 11.73 -23.74 -26.73
N ALA A 76 10.73 -22.94 -26.36
CA ALA A 76 9.43 -23.28 -25.76
C ALA A 76 9.32 -24.59 -24.95
N ALA A 77 9.44 -24.47 -23.63
CA ALA A 77 8.58 -25.22 -22.72
C ALA A 77 7.44 -24.29 -22.27
N SER A 78 6.20 -24.78 -22.24
CA SER A 78 5.07 -24.10 -21.58
C SER A 78 5.52 -23.58 -20.20
N PRO A 79 5.09 -22.39 -19.75
CA PRO A 79 5.46 -21.89 -18.44
C PRO A 79 4.96 -22.86 -17.38
N GLN A 80 5.85 -23.74 -16.92
CA GLN A 80 5.59 -24.52 -15.74
C GLN A 80 5.79 -23.60 -14.54
N PRO A 81 4.92 -23.66 -13.51
CA PRO A 81 5.26 -23.08 -12.22
C PRO A 81 6.67 -23.57 -11.84
N PRO A 82 7.50 -22.75 -11.16
CA PRO A 82 8.86 -23.15 -10.79
C PRO A 82 8.79 -24.56 -10.24
N ALA A 83 9.58 -25.48 -10.83
CA ALA A 83 9.47 -26.91 -10.59
C ALA A 83 9.27 -27.15 -9.09
N LYS A 84 8.05 -27.57 -8.72
CA LYS A 84 7.74 -27.99 -7.36
C LYS A 84 8.85 -28.95 -7.01
N ALA A 85 9.54 -28.73 -5.90
CA ALA A 85 10.46 -29.74 -5.42
C ALA A 85 9.59 -30.97 -5.11
N LYS A 86 9.42 -31.88 -6.09
CA LYS A 86 9.24 -33.29 -5.79
C LYS A 86 10.34 -33.54 -4.79
N ALA A 87 9.97 -33.96 -3.59
CA ALA A 87 10.93 -34.25 -2.54
C ALA A 87 12.09 -35.03 -3.16
N ASP A 88 13.22 -34.37 -3.38
CA ASP A 88 14.44 -35.06 -3.76
C ASP A 88 14.69 -35.93 -2.55
N ALA A 89 14.49 -37.24 -2.70
CA ALA A 89 14.60 -38.25 -1.65
C ALA A 89 16.03 -38.32 -1.03
N GLN A 90 16.90 -37.38 -1.39
CA GLN A 90 18.31 -37.25 -1.02
C GLN A 90 18.66 -35.87 -0.41
N SER A 91 17.69 -34.96 -0.24
CA SER A 91 17.96 -33.71 0.50
C SER A 91 18.13 -34.04 1.99
N PRO A 92 19.20 -33.58 2.67
CA PRO A 92 19.35 -33.79 4.10
C PRO A 92 18.14 -33.20 4.84
N PRO A 93 17.71 -33.80 5.97
CA PRO A 93 16.56 -33.32 6.71
C PRO A 93 16.75 -31.84 7.08
N PRO A 94 15.68 -31.03 7.08
CA PRO A 94 15.78 -29.61 7.36
C PRO A 94 16.44 -29.38 8.73
N SER A 95 17.60 -28.74 8.70
CA SER A 95 18.43 -28.51 9.89
C SER A 95 17.95 -27.32 10.74
N ARG A 96 17.22 -26.37 10.13
CA ARG A 96 16.63 -25.21 10.81
C ARG A 96 15.13 -25.40 11.07
N LYS A 97 14.65 -24.89 12.19
CA LYS A 97 13.22 -24.78 12.52
C LYS A 97 12.82 -23.31 12.57
N ILE A 98 11.81 -22.94 11.80
CA ILE A 98 11.27 -21.58 11.73
C ILE A 98 9.82 -21.60 12.17
N ALA A 99 9.42 -20.76 13.12
CA ALA A 99 8.01 -20.56 13.43
C ALA A 99 7.49 -19.27 12.79
N VAL A 100 6.26 -19.30 12.28
CA VAL A 100 5.49 -18.11 11.92
C VAL A 100 4.29 -18.03 12.86
N LEU A 101 4.16 -16.95 13.62
CA LEU A 101 3.07 -16.74 14.58
C LEU A 101 2.00 -15.83 13.95
N GLY A 102 0.78 -16.35 13.78
CA GLY A 102 -0.33 -15.67 13.11
C GLY A 102 -0.51 -16.15 11.67
N GLY A 103 -1.68 -16.71 11.37
CA GLY A 103 -2.11 -17.16 10.05
C GLY A 103 -2.88 -16.11 9.25
N GLY A 104 -2.69 -14.82 9.55
CA GLY A 104 -3.20 -13.72 8.74
C GLY A 104 -2.46 -13.59 7.41
N ILE A 105 -2.87 -12.63 6.56
CA ILE A 105 -2.27 -12.47 5.21
C ILE A 105 -0.75 -12.23 5.24
N THR A 106 -0.24 -11.50 6.24
CA THR A 106 1.21 -11.33 6.46
C THR A 106 1.90 -12.67 6.68
N GLY A 107 1.38 -13.49 7.60
CA GLY A 107 1.95 -14.78 7.98
C GLY A 107 1.84 -15.83 6.87
N LEU A 108 0.71 -15.86 6.15
CA LEU A 108 0.55 -16.71 4.97
C LEU A 108 1.52 -16.33 3.86
N THR A 109 1.68 -15.04 3.58
CA THR A 109 2.65 -14.56 2.58
C THR A 109 4.07 -14.88 3.02
N ALA A 110 4.40 -14.69 4.30
CA ALA A 110 5.71 -15.04 4.81
C ALA A 110 6.00 -16.54 4.70
N ALA A 111 5.06 -17.39 5.11
CA ALA A 111 5.17 -18.84 4.97
C ALA A 111 5.34 -19.25 3.50
N HIS A 112 4.60 -18.62 2.58
CA HIS A 112 4.66 -18.88 1.13
C HIS A 112 6.08 -18.68 0.57
N TYR A 113 6.74 -17.58 0.94
CA TYR A 113 8.11 -17.30 0.52
C TYR A 113 9.14 -18.14 1.30
N LEU A 114 8.95 -18.38 2.61
CA LEU A 114 9.83 -19.23 3.40
C LEU A 114 9.86 -20.67 2.86
N ALA A 115 8.71 -21.25 2.52
CA ALA A 115 8.62 -22.60 1.96
C ALA A 115 9.50 -22.75 0.70
N ARG A 116 9.50 -21.73 -0.16
CA ARG A 116 10.25 -21.68 -1.43
C ARG A 116 11.74 -21.39 -1.26
N HIS A 117 12.09 -20.51 -0.32
CA HIS A 117 13.44 -19.95 -0.23
C HIS A 117 14.28 -20.48 0.93
N ALA A 118 13.66 -20.98 2.00
CA ALA A 118 14.34 -21.62 3.13
C ALA A 118 14.27 -23.15 3.02
N LYS A 119 14.76 -23.72 1.90
CA LYS A 119 14.67 -25.16 1.59
C LYS A 119 15.30 -26.08 2.64
N ASN A 120 16.23 -25.57 3.44
CA ASN A 120 16.90 -26.29 4.53
C ASN A 120 16.21 -26.11 5.89
N ALA A 121 14.99 -25.56 5.92
CA ALA A 121 14.24 -25.28 7.13
C ALA A 121 12.85 -25.92 7.12
N HIS A 122 12.40 -26.35 8.30
CA HIS A 122 11.02 -26.73 8.59
C HIS A 122 10.26 -25.52 9.11
N ILE A 123 9.14 -25.18 8.47
CA ILE A 123 8.30 -24.03 8.80
C ILE A 123 7.06 -24.51 9.56
N THR A 124 6.86 -24.03 10.77
CA THR A 124 5.61 -24.25 11.52
C THR A 124 4.82 -22.93 11.59
N LEU A 125 3.66 -22.88 10.94
CA LEU A 125 2.71 -21.76 11.00
C LEU A 125 1.70 -21.99 12.12
N TYR A 126 1.67 -21.13 13.14
CA TYR A 126 0.71 -21.17 14.23
C TYR A 126 -0.44 -20.19 13.97
N GLU A 127 -1.68 -20.68 14.03
CA GLU A 127 -2.90 -19.88 13.98
C GLU A 127 -3.75 -20.15 15.23
N GLY A 128 -4.19 -19.07 15.89
CA GLY A 128 -4.95 -19.13 17.12
C GLY A 128 -6.38 -19.63 16.91
N GLY A 129 -7.01 -19.24 15.81
CA GLY A 129 -8.36 -19.65 15.42
C GLY A 129 -8.41 -20.94 14.58
N ASP A 130 -9.62 -21.26 14.15
CA ASP A 130 -9.94 -22.41 13.30
C ASP A 130 -9.71 -22.18 11.80
N HIS A 131 -9.50 -20.93 11.38
CA HIS A 131 -9.34 -20.51 9.99
C HIS A 131 -8.09 -19.64 9.81
N LEU A 132 -7.56 -19.65 8.59
CA LEU A 132 -6.48 -18.76 8.16
C LEU A 132 -7.08 -17.51 7.49
N GLY A 133 -6.25 -16.48 7.28
CA GLY A 133 -6.63 -15.22 6.63
C GLY A 133 -6.79 -14.03 7.59
N GLY A 134 -6.91 -14.30 8.90
CA GLY A 134 -7.02 -13.26 9.94
C GLY A 134 -8.28 -12.42 9.78
N TRP A 135 -8.12 -11.13 9.46
CA TRP A 135 -9.27 -10.25 9.24
C TRP A 135 -9.97 -10.49 7.90
N ILE A 136 -9.31 -11.16 6.93
CA ILE A 136 -9.96 -11.62 5.70
C ILE A 136 -10.89 -12.79 6.06
N LYS A 137 -12.19 -12.52 6.16
CA LYS A 137 -13.22 -13.50 6.50
C LYS A 137 -14.51 -13.18 5.76
N GLY A 138 -15.25 -14.21 5.37
CA GLY A 138 -16.59 -14.09 4.84
C GLY A 138 -17.44 -15.28 5.26
N GLU A 139 -18.74 -15.10 5.13
CA GLU A 139 -19.78 -16.04 5.52
C GLU A 139 -20.82 -16.11 4.41
N VAL A 140 -21.24 -17.32 4.05
CA VAL A 140 -22.41 -17.49 3.18
C VAL A 140 -23.63 -17.60 4.10
N ALA A 141 -24.54 -16.63 4.00
CA ALA A 141 -25.81 -16.64 4.71
C ALA A 141 -26.94 -17.06 3.76
N GLN A 142 -28.00 -17.63 4.33
CA GLN A 142 -29.20 -18.04 3.60
C GLN A 142 -30.26 -16.94 3.67
N THR A 143 -30.89 -16.63 2.55
CA THR A 143 -32.11 -15.81 2.53
C THR A 143 -33.31 -16.60 3.05
N ALA A 144 -34.44 -15.92 3.29
CA ALA A 144 -35.70 -16.58 3.63
C ALA A 144 -36.19 -17.57 2.54
N GLU A 145 -35.73 -17.38 1.30
CA GLU A 145 -36.04 -18.22 0.14
C GLU A 145 -35.01 -19.37 -0.04
N GLY A 146 -34.02 -19.48 0.84
CA GLY A 146 -32.99 -20.53 0.78
C GLY A 146 -31.89 -20.29 -0.26
N GLU A 147 -31.62 -19.02 -0.60
CA GLU A 147 -30.55 -18.65 -1.54
C GLU A 147 -29.31 -18.11 -0.81
N ASP A 148 -28.15 -18.30 -1.43
CA ASP A 148 -26.85 -17.90 -0.88
C ASP A 148 -26.53 -16.42 -1.14
N ILE A 149 -26.17 -15.72 -0.06
CA ILE A 149 -25.55 -14.38 -0.10
C ILE A 149 -24.20 -14.37 0.63
N LEU A 150 -23.20 -13.66 0.10
CA LEU A 150 -21.86 -13.65 0.69
C LEU A 150 -21.62 -12.41 1.56
N LEU A 151 -21.64 -12.54 2.87
CA LEU A 151 -21.34 -11.46 3.80
C LEU A 151 -19.83 -11.38 4.07
N GLN A 152 -19.19 -10.26 3.73
CA GLN A 152 -17.75 -10.07 3.92
C GLN A 152 -17.47 -9.33 5.23
N ARG A 153 -16.77 -9.97 6.15
CA ARG A 153 -16.58 -9.50 7.54
C ARG A 153 -15.22 -8.80 7.75
N GLY A 154 -14.68 -8.17 6.70
CA GLY A 154 -13.34 -7.58 6.67
C GLY A 154 -12.98 -6.96 5.31
N PRO A 155 -11.70 -6.98 4.88
CA PRO A 155 -11.32 -6.40 3.61
C PRO A 155 -11.88 -7.22 2.42
N ARG A 156 -12.48 -6.53 1.47
CA ARG A 156 -13.21 -7.12 0.34
C ARG A 156 -12.56 -6.95 -1.02
N MET A 157 -11.83 -5.86 -1.17
CA MET A 157 -11.26 -5.41 -2.44
C MET A 157 -9.91 -4.74 -2.16
N LEU A 158 -9.05 -4.73 -3.16
CA LEU A 158 -7.74 -4.11 -3.12
C LEU A 158 -7.71 -2.93 -4.07
N ARG A 159 -6.97 -1.88 -3.71
CA ARG A 159 -6.62 -0.84 -4.68
C ARG A 159 -5.50 -1.35 -5.56
N SER A 160 -5.64 -1.16 -6.87
CA SER A 160 -4.48 -1.33 -7.75
C SER A 160 -3.50 -0.20 -7.47
N GLY A 161 -2.20 -0.45 -7.61
CA GLY A 161 -1.20 0.59 -7.39
C GLY A 161 -1.14 1.64 -8.50
N ALA A 162 -2.13 1.75 -9.40
CA ALA A 162 -2.08 2.60 -10.61
C ALA A 162 -1.66 4.06 -10.32
N SER A 163 -2.07 4.61 -9.18
CA SER A 163 -1.84 6.01 -8.78
C SER A 163 -0.80 6.17 -7.65
N GLY A 164 -0.23 5.08 -7.15
CA GLY A 164 0.71 5.06 -6.04
C GLY A 164 2.17 5.23 -6.48
N ASN A 165 3.01 5.71 -5.56
CA ASN A 165 4.46 5.78 -5.73
C ASN A 165 5.18 4.55 -5.16
N LYS A 166 4.44 3.57 -4.64
CA LYS A 166 4.96 2.32 -4.08
C LYS A 166 4.70 1.17 -5.06
N TYR A 167 5.55 0.16 -5.00
CA TYR A 167 5.49 -1.03 -5.86
C TYR A 167 5.02 -2.29 -5.11
N ASP A 168 4.43 -2.13 -3.92
CA ASP A 168 4.00 -3.24 -3.07
C ASP A 168 3.01 -4.19 -3.80
N ASP A 169 2.27 -3.69 -4.78
CA ASP A 169 1.38 -4.48 -5.63
C ASP A 169 2.13 -5.53 -6.47
N LEU A 170 3.43 -5.36 -6.74
CA LEU A 170 4.24 -6.38 -7.39
C LEU A 170 4.36 -7.67 -6.55
N VAL A 171 4.38 -7.56 -5.21
CA VAL A 171 4.36 -8.74 -4.33
C VAL A 171 3.02 -9.47 -4.44
N LEU A 172 1.90 -8.73 -4.50
CA LEU A 172 0.59 -9.33 -4.76
C LEU A 172 0.60 -10.07 -6.11
N TYR A 173 1.07 -9.44 -7.18
CA TYR A 173 1.08 -10.07 -8.50
C TYR A 173 2.02 -11.28 -8.58
N ASP A 174 3.17 -11.27 -7.90
CA ASP A 174 4.06 -12.43 -7.82
C ASP A 174 3.40 -13.60 -7.07
N VAL A 175 2.72 -13.33 -5.95
CA VAL A 175 1.92 -14.34 -5.26
C VAL A 175 0.83 -14.88 -6.19
N LEU A 176 0.05 -14.03 -6.85
CA LEU A 176 -1.02 -14.47 -7.75
C LEU A 176 -0.49 -15.29 -8.93
N ALA A 177 0.68 -14.93 -9.47
CA ALA A 177 1.34 -15.69 -10.52
C ALA A 177 1.80 -17.07 -10.03
N ASN A 178 2.40 -17.15 -8.83
CA ASN A 178 2.78 -18.43 -8.21
C ASN A 178 1.58 -19.35 -7.95
N LEU A 179 0.45 -18.77 -7.59
CA LEU A 179 -0.78 -19.51 -7.28
C LEU A 179 -1.63 -19.82 -8.51
N GLY A 180 -1.30 -19.28 -9.69
CA GLY A 180 -2.13 -19.40 -10.89
C GLY A 180 -3.51 -18.77 -10.75
N LEU A 181 -3.63 -17.69 -9.96
CA LEU A 181 -4.91 -17.03 -9.66
C LEU A 181 -5.16 -15.77 -10.50
N GLY A 182 -4.29 -15.48 -11.47
CA GLY A 182 -4.38 -14.29 -12.32
C GLY A 182 -5.73 -14.13 -13.03
N ASP A 183 -6.27 -15.22 -13.56
CA ASP A 183 -7.55 -15.23 -14.29
C ASP A 183 -8.78 -15.13 -13.38
N LYS A 184 -8.60 -15.30 -12.07
CA LYS A 184 -9.68 -15.15 -11.07
C LYS A 184 -9.85 -13.70 -10.60
N ILE A 185 -8.99 -12.79 -11.05
CA ILE A 185 -9.12 -11.37 -10.73
C ILE A 185 -10.38 -10.82 -11.39
N VAL A 186 -11.25 -10.26 -10.58
CA VAL A 186 -12.40 -9.48 -11.00
C VAL A 186 -12.07 -8.00 -10.86
N TYR A 187 -12.50 -7.21 -11.85
CA TYR A 187 -12.43 -5.76 -11.83
C TYR A 187 -13.82 -5.18 -11.61
N PRO A 188 -14.15 -4.79 -10.37
CA PRO A 188 -15.53 -4.53 -10.00
C PRO A 188 -16.07 -3.31 -10.74
N LYS A 189 -17.29 -3.46 -11.26
CA LYS A 189 -18.02 -2.39 -11.92
C LYS A 189 -18.91 -1.74 -10.88
N SER A 190 -18.86 -0.42 -10.80
CA SER A 190 -19.71 0.34 -9.89
C SER A 190 -20.90 0.91 -10.65
N ALA A 191 -22.09 0.82 -10.06
CA ALA A 191 -23.31 1.45 -10.58
C ALA A 191 -23.14 2.98 -10.71
N ALA A 192 -22.44 3.59 -9.75
CA ALA A 192 -22.02 4.98 -9.79
C ALA A 192 -20.68 5.20 -9.09
N ASN A 193 -19.78 5.99 -9.67
CA ASN A 193 -18.48 6.30 -9.06
C ASN A 193 -18.57 7.33 -7.90
N SER A 194 -19.78 7.59 -7.39
CA SER A 194 -20.06 8.56 -6.34
C SER A 194 -19.55 8.08 -4.98
N ARG A 195 -19.05 9.02 -4.18
CA ARG A 195 -18.74 8.86 -2.76
C ARG A 195 -19.41 9.99 -2.02
N TYR A 196 -19.84 9.75 -0.80
CA TYR A 196 -20.54 10.75 -0.01
C TYR A 196 -19.89 10.95 1.36
N LEU A 197 -20.17 12.09 1.98
CA LEU A 197 -20.00 12.31 3.41
C LEU A 197 -21.38 12.57 4.00
N TYR A 198 -21.70 11.96 5.13
CA TYR A 198 -22.90 12.32 5.87
C TYR A 198 -22.61 13.58 6.68
N TYR A 199 -23.18 14.72 6.31
CA TYR A 199 -22.94 15.99 7.01
C TYR A 199 -24.03 17.05 6.75
N PRO A 200 -24.44 17.81 7.78
CA PRO A 200 -24.47 17.34 9.17
C PRO A 200 -25.54 16.23 9.33
N ASP A 201 -26.60 16.27 8.52
CA ASP A 201 -27.80 15.46 8.64
C ASP A 201 -28.23 14.76 7.33
N HIS A 202 -27.48 14.91 6.25
CA HIS A 202 -27.77 14.31 4.96
C HIS A 202 -26.49 13.91 4.20
N LEU A 203 -26.64 13.17 3.09
CA LEU A 203 -25.51 12.75 2.27
C LEU A 203 -25.07 13.86 1.31
N VAL A 204 -23.85 14.36 1.49
CA VAL A 204 -23.18 15.29 0.59
C VAL A 204 -22.28 14.51 -0.38
N LYS A 205 -22.61 14.59 -1.68
CA LYS A 205 -21.83 13.94 -2.74
C LYS A 205 -20.47 14.64 -2.90
N LEU A 206 -19.39 13.86 -2.81
CA LEU A 206 -18.04 14.35 -3.05
C LEU A 206 -17.78 14.62 -4.54
N PRO A 207 -16.97 15.64 -4.87
CA PRO A 207 -16.61 15.97 -6.25
C PRO A 207 -16.02 14.76 -6.99
N ALA A 208 -16.65 14.38 -8.10
CA ALA A 208 -16.17 13.28 -8.93
C ALA A 208 -14.94 13.69 -9.78
N GLU A 209 -14.19 12.69 -10.24
CA GLU A 209 -13.02 12.89 -11.13
C GLU A 209 -13.41 13.33 -12.54
N ASN A 210 -14.59 12.92 -13.03
CA ASN A 210 -15.00 13.20 -14.40
C ASN A 210 -15.42 14.67 -14.54
N THR A 211 -14.68 15.41 -15.35
CA THR A 211 -14.88 16.83 -15.64
C THR A 211 -16.07 17.10 -16.57
N SER A 212 -17.15 16.33 -16.45
CA SER A 212 -18.40 16.66 -17.14
C SER A 212 -18.92 18.00 -16.60
N LEU A 213 -19.49 18.83 -17.49
CA LEU A 213 -20.06 20.12 -17.11
C LEU A 213 -21.08 19.99 -15.98
N ASN A 214 -21.91 18.94 -16.01
CA ASN A 214 -22.90 18.69 -14.96
C ASN A 214 -22.23 18.41 -13.61
N ASN A 215 -21.16 17.60 -13.58
CA ASN A 215 -20.44 17.32 -12.34
C ASN A 215 -19.66 18.52 -11.82
N MET A 216 -19.16 19.38 -12.72
CA MET A 216 -18.53 20.64 -12.34
C MET A 216 -19.57 21.61 -11.74
N LEU A 217 -20.76 21.71 -12.32
CA LEU A 217 -21.85 22.52 -11.78
C LEU A 217 -22.37 21.97 -10.44
N GLU A 218 -22.54 20.66 -10.30
CA GLU A 218 -22.90 20.01 -9.04
C GLU A 218 -21.84 20.26 -7.96
N SER A 219 -20.55 20.10 -8.29
CA SER A 219 -19.45 20.34 -7.35
C SER A 219 -19.37 21.81 -6.94
N LEU A 220 -19.57 22.74 -7.87
CA LEU A 220 -19.60 24.17 -7.58
C LEU A 220 -20.82 24.53 -6.72
N ARG A 221 -21.99 23.99 -7.03
CA ARG A 221 -23.20 24.16 -6.21
C ARG A 221 -22.94 23.66 -4.81
N SER A 222 -22.46 22.42 -4.66
CA SER A 222 -22.11 21.86 -3.35
C SER A 222 -21.13 22.75 -2.60
N PHE A 223 -20.06 23.21 -3.24
CA PHE A 223 -19.08 24.12 -2.63
C PHE A 223 -19.68 25.43 -2.11
N LEU A 224 -20.75 25.92 -2.73
CA LEU A 224 -21.41 27.18 -2.38
C LEU A 224 -22.57 26.99 -1.39
N THR A 225 -23.18 25.81 -1.34
CA THR A 225 -24.41 25.57 -0.56
C THR A 225 -24.20 24.68 0.65
N GLU A 226 -23.17 23.82 0.65
CA GLU A 226 -22.96 22.84 1.71
C GLU A 226 -22.01 23.36 2.80
N PRO A 227 -22.42 23.34 4.09
CA PRO A 227 -21.59 23.81 5.20
C PRO A 227 -20.35 22.94 5.42
N ILE A 228 -20.29 21.75 4.82
CA ILE A 228 -19.11 20.88 4.87
C ILE A 228 -17.86 21.57 4.29
N TRP A 229 -18.06 22.55 3.40
CA TRP A 229 -17.00 23.33 2.75
C TRP A 229 -16.69 24.65 3.45
N ASP A 230 -17.28 24.91 4.62
CA ASP A 230 -16.97 26.11 5.40
C ASP A 230 -15.46 26.21 5.69
N GLY A 231 -14.89 27.38 5.37
CA GLY A 231 -13.46 27.62 5.47
C GLY A 231 -12.64 27.17 4.25
N ALA A 232 -13.23 26.50 3.25
CA ALA A 232 -12.50 26.05 2.06
C ALA A 232 -11.87 27.19 1.24
N PHE A 233 -12.54 28.33 1.12
CA PHE A 233 -11.97 29.51 0.48
C PHE A 233 -10.74 30.04 1.25
N GLY A 234 -10.87 30.17 2.58
CA GLY A 234 -9.77 30.59 3.45
C GLY A 234 -8.59 29.63 3.37
N ALA A 235 -8.87 28.33 3.42
CA ALA A 235 -7.87 27.28 3.25
C ALA A 235 -7.16 27.35 1.90
N GLY A 236 -7.91 27.57 0.82
CA GLY A 236 -7.36 27.80 -0.51
C GLY A 236 -6.41 29.00 -0.53
N MET A 237 -6.84 30.14 0.00
CA MET A 237 -6.02 31.35 0.07
C MET A 237 -4.75 31.14 0.90
N HIS A 238 -4.83 30.44 2.03
CA HIS A 238 -3.69 30.10 2.86
C HIS A 238 -2.71 29.18 2.13
N MET A 239 -3.20 28.09 1.53
CA MET A 239 -2.38 27.16 0.75
C MET A 239 -1.68 27.86 -0.42
N TRP A 240 -2.32 28.83 -1.06
CA TRP A 240 -1.70 29.61 -2.12
C TRP A 240 -0.54 30.48 -1.62
N LYS A 241 -0.75 31.21 -0.53
CA LYS A 241 0.32 32.00 0.11
C LYS A 241 1.47 31.09 0.56
N TYR A 242 1.15 30.00 1.23
CA TYR A 242 2.09 28.98 1.67
C TYR A 242 2.90 28.39 0.51
N SER A 243 2.22 28.06 -0.61
CA SER A 243 2.87 27.52 -1.81
C SER A 243 3.78 28.55 -2.49
N LEU A 244 3.42 29.83 -2.50
CA LEU A 244 4.27 30.91 -3.03
C LEU A 244 5.55 31.09 -2.20
N GLU A 245 5.44 31.10 -0.88
CA GLU A 245 6.60 31.20 0.03
C GLU A 245 7.56 30.02 -0.16
N LYS A 246 7.01 28.81 -0.27
CA LYS A 246 7.75 27.58 -0.58
C LYS A 246 8.40 27.63 -1.96
N LYS A 247 7.68 28.11 -2.99
CA LYS A 247 8.22 28.25 -4.35
C LYS A 247 9.40 29.24 -4.38
N ASN A 248 9.27 30.39 -3.73
CA ASN A 248 10.35 31.37 -3.65
C ASN A 248 11.60 30.77 -2.97
N SER A 249 11.39 30.00 -1.89
CA SER A 249 12.47 29.27 -1.21
C SER A 249 13.14 28.25 -2.15
N ARG A 250 12.36 27.50 -2.93
CA ARG A 250 12.88 26.54 -3.91
C ARG A 250 13.63 27.20 -5.07
N ASP A 251 13.07 28.26 -5.66
CA ASP A 251 13.70 29.00 -6.76
C ASP A 251 15.05 29.59 -6.29
N SER A 252 15.11 30.05 -5.04
CA SER A 252 16.36 30.51 -4.42
C SER A 252 17.40 29.38 -4.29
N TYR A 253 17.00 28.18 -3.88
CA TYR A 253 17.88 27.02 -3.81
C TYR A 253 18.36 26.57 -5.19
N GLU A 254 17.47 26.48 -6.19
CA GLU A 254 17.82 26.11 -7.56
C GLU A 254 18.82 27.11 -8.17
N LEU A 255 18.64 28.41 -7.91
CA LEU A 255 19.58 29.46 -8.31
C LEU A 255 20.94 29.27 -7.62
N GLN A 256 20.96 29.07 -6.30
CA GLN A 256 22.20 28.82 -5.56
C GLN A 256 22.92 27.56 -6.05
N ALA A 257 22.19 26.48 -6.36
CA ALA A 257 22.75 25.24 -6.93
C ALA A 257 23.34 25.45 -8.33
N ARG A 258 22.68 26.23 -9.19
CA ARG A 258 23.22 26.61 -10.51
C ARG A 258 24.47 27.47 -10.38
N VAL A 259 24.48 28.43 -9.45
CA VAL A 259 25.66 29.28 -9.17
C VAL A 259 26.82 28.44 -8.64
N ALA A 260 26.56 27.51 -7.72
CA ALA A 260 27.57 26.58 -7.23
C ALA A 260 28.16 25.72 -8.37
N ALA A 261 27.30 25.16 -9.22
CA ALA A 261 27.73 24.39 -10.39
C ALA A 261 28.60 25.21 -11.36
N MET A 262 28.22 26.46 -11.64
CA MET A 262 29.03 27.38 -12.46
C MET A 262 30.39 27.70 -11.83
N LYS A 263 30.46 27.74 -10.50
CA LYS A 263 31.70 27.96 -9.73
C LYS A 263 32.51 26.69 -9.48
N GLY A 264 32.08 25.53 -10.00
CA GLY A 264 32.71 24.24 -9.70
C GLY A 264 32.60 23.83 -8.22
N GLN A 265 31.67 24.44 -7.48
CA GLN A 265 31.42 24.17 -6.06
C GLN A 265 30.34 23.08 -5.91
N PRO A 266 30.36 22.31 -4.82
CA PRO A 266 29.27 21.41 -4.50
C PRO A 266 27.96 22.22 -4.37
N PRO A 267 26.81 21.67 -4.78
CA PRO A 267 25.53 22.34 -4.61
C PRO A 267 25.31 22.65 -3.12
N PRO A 268 24.54 23.71 -2.79
CA PRO A 268 24.13 23.97 -1.43
C PRO A 268 23.52 22.71 -0.85
N VAL A 269 23.85 22.38 0.40
CA VAL A 269 23.17 21.28 1.09
C VAL A 269 21.71 21.68 1.19
N LEU A 270 20.80 20.89 0.59
CA LEU A 270 19.36 21.06 0.84
C LEU A 270 19.19 21.14 2.36
N PRO A 271 18.49 22.16 2.91
CA PRO A 271 18.14 22.16 4.32
C PRO A 271 17.49 20.80 4.57
N ARG A 272 18.18 19.93 5.32
CA ARG A 272 17.57 18.71 5.82
C ARG A 272 16.81 19.19 7.04
N PRO A 273 15.48 19.37 6.98
CA PRO A 273 14.74 19.71 8.18
C PRO A 273 15.03 18.64 9.24
N SER A 274 14.87 18.96 10.51
CA SER A 274 14.83 17.92 11.54
C SER A 274 13.55 17.09 11.33
N LEU A 275 13.63 16.15 10.39
CA LEU A 275 12.65 15.09 10.10
C LEU A 275 12.46 14.14 11.32
N GLU A 276 13.18 14.43 12.42
CA GLU A 276 12.93 13.94 13.77
C GLU A 276 11.56 14.37 14.32
N LYS A 277 11.06 15.56 13.96
CA LYS A 277 9.77 16.03 14.47
C LYS A 277 8.63 15.34 13.73
N ASP A 278 7.96 14.42 14.40
CA ASP A 278 6.70 13.82 13.96
C ASP A 278 5.54 14.75 14.32
N GLU A 279 4.52 14.82 13.48
CA GLU A 279 3.30 15.62 13.70
C GLU A 279 2.09 14.83 13.24
N SER A 280 0.92 15.11 13.82
CA SER A 280 -0.32 14.47 13.41
C SER A 280 -0.75 14.91 12.01
N VAL A 281 -1.63 14.15 11.36
CA VAL A 281 -2.25 14.56 10.09
C VAL A 281 -2.95 15.91 10.24
N ALA A 282 -3.65 16.13 11.35
CA ALA A 282 -4.31 17.40 11.63
C ALA A 282 -3.31 18.55 11.82
N GLU A 283 -2.24 18.37 12.60
CA GLU A 283 -1.21 19.40 12.79
C GLU A 283 -0.54 19.78 11.46
N TYR A 284 -0.18 18.78 10.66
CA TYR A 284 0.38 18.98 9.33
C TYR A 284 -0.57 19.79 8.43
N LEU A 285 -1.84 19.39 8.37
CA LEU A 285 -2.81 20.04 7.51
C LEU A 285 -3.23 21.41 8.03
N LEU A 286 -3.30 21.63 9.34
CA LEU A 286 -3.57 22.93 9.91
C LEU A 286 -2.45 23.91 9.56
N ARG A 287 -1.19 23.45 9.55
CA ARG A 287 -0.04 24.25 9.13
C ARG A 287 -0.07 24.60 7.64
N VAL A 288 -0.56 23.70 6.79
CA VAL A 288 -0.62 23.90 5.33
C VAL A 288 -1.87 24.68 4.90
N MET A 289 -3.02 24.39 5.51
CA MET A 289 -4.32 24.93 5.15
C MET A 289 -4.75 26.12 6.02
N GLY A 290 -4.21 26.28 7.22
CA GLY A 290 -4.59 27.36 8.14
C GLY A 290 -6.04 27.28 8.65
N GLU A 291 -6.73 26.15 8.47
CA GLU A 291 -8.13 25.94 8.84
C GLU A 291 -8.37 24.51 9.30
N ASP A 292 -9.04 24.36 10.44
CA ASP A 292 -9.34 23.07 11.08
C ASP A 292 -10.68 22.49 10.63
N ARG A 293 -11.64 23.33 10.22
CA ARG A 293 -12.98 22.86 9.83
C ARG A 293 -12.96 21.80 8.74
N LEU A 294 -12.13 21.97 7.71
CA LEU A 294 -12.01 20.96 6.64
C LEU A 294 -11.32 19.69 7.11
N ILE A 295 -10.43 19.81 8.10
CA ILE A 295 -9.80 18.65 8.72
C ILE A 295 -10.87 17.85 9.45
N LYS A 296 -11.69 18.53 10.26
CA LYS A 296 -12.78 17.93 11.03
C LYS A 296 -13.95 17.43 10.19
N ASN A 297 -14.31 18.13 9.12
CA ASN A 297 -15.52 17.86 8.32
C ASN A 297 -15.25 16.91 7.14
N VAL A 298 -14.00 16.76 6.70
CA VAL A 298 -13.69 15.97 5.49
C VAL A 298 -12.54 15.00 5.71
N VAL A 299 -11.42 15.49 6.24
CA VAL A 299 -10.22 14.67 6.40
C VAL A 299 -10.43 13.61 7.48
N SER A 300 -11.04 13.96 8.62
CA SER A 300 -11.25 13.00 9.72
C SER A 300 -12.09 11.80 9.27
N GLY A 301 -13.12 12.03 8.44
CA GLY A 301 -13.94 10.96 7.84
C GLY A 301 -13.07 10.00 7.02
N MET A 302 -12.12 10.56 6.27
CA MET A 302 -11.17 9.78 5.49
C MET A 302 -10.26 8.90 6.36
N LEU A 303 -9.67 9.49 7.39
CA LEU A 303 -8.68 8.81 8.21
C LEU A 303 -9.32 7.67 8.97
N HIS A 304 -10.51 7.85 9.55
CA HIS A 304 -11.17 6.70 10.16
C HIS A 304 -11.74 5.72 9.14
N GLY A 305 -12.04 6.15 7.91
CA GLY A 305 -12.49 5.24 6.84
C GLY A 305 -11.38 4.29 6.38
N ILE A 306 -10.11 4.69 6.53
CA ILE A 306 -8.94 3.89 6.15
C ILE A 306 -8.33 3.17 7.36
N TYR A 307 -8.18 3.88 8.48
CA TYR A 307 -7.42 3.44 9.65
C TYR A 307 -8.29 3.13 10.86
N GLY A 308 -9.59 3.45 10.84
CA GLY A 308 -10.42 3.52 12.05
C GLY A 308 -9.94 4.58 13.05
N GLY A 309 -9.00 5.44 12.65
CA GLY A 309 -8.19 6.27 13.52
C GLY A 309 -8.50 7.76 13.49
N ASP A 310 -7.99 8.44 14.52
CA ASP A 310 -8.17 9.87 14.73
C ASP A 310 -7.13 10.70 13.95
N ALA A 311 -7.57 11.58 13.06
CA ALA A 311 -6.68 12.45 12.28
C ALA A 311 -5.80 13.35 13.17
N TYR A 312 -6.25 13.66 14.39
CA TYR A 312 -5.51 14.47 15.36
C TYR A 312 -4.43 13.68 16.13
N LYS A 313 -4.42 12.35 16.01
CA LYS A 313 -3.43 11.48 16.67
C LYS A 313 -2.53 10.74 15.68
N LEU A 314 -3.06 10.37 14.52
CA LEU A 314 -2.32 9.63 13.49
C LEU A 314 -1.17 10.47 12.94
N SER A 315 0.02 9.88 12.83
CA SER A 315 1.22 10.50 12.28
C SER A 315 1.06 10.78 10.78
N ALA A 316 1.31 12.02 10.35
CA ALA A 316 1.24 12.38 8.93
C ALA A 316 2.20 11.54 8.07
N LYS A 317 3.39 11.25 8.59
CA LYS A 317 4.42 10.48 7.89
C LYS A 317 4.18 8.96 7.83
N HIS A 318 3.26 8.41 8.62
CA HIS A 318 2.92 6.99 8.62
C HIS A 318 1.50 6.69 8.08
N THR A 319 0.90 7.65 7.38
CA THR A 319 -0.40 7.50 6.73
C THR A 319 -0.30 7.74 5.23
N ILE A 320 -1.42 7.76 4.53
CA ILE A 320 -1.51 8.18 3.12
C ILE A 320 -1.01 9.62 2.85
N PHE A 321 -0.71 10.39 3.90
CA PHE A 321 -0.13 11.72 3.79
C PHE A 321 1.40 11.73 3.71
N ASP A 322 2.06 10.57 3.85
CA ASP A 322 3.52 10.43 3.88
C ASP A 322 4.22 11.23 2.77
N ARG A 323 3.79 11.03 1.52
CA ARG A 323 4.33 11.70 0.34
C ARG A 323 4.20 13.22 0.40
N PHE A 324 3.06 13.72 0.86
CA PHE A 324 2.81 15.15 0.94
C PHE A 324 3.65 15.78 2.05
N TRP A 325 3.71 15.09 3.19
CA TRP A 325 4.54 15.49 4.31
C TRP A 325 6.03 15.54 3.93
N TYR A 326 6.57 14.51 3.28
CA TYR A 326 7.96 14.52 2.81
C TYR A 326 8.25 15.63 1.80
N ALA A 327 7.34 15.86 0.85
CA ALA A 327 7.49 16.92 -0.15
C ALA A 327 7.40 18.33 0.48
N ASP A 328 6.65 18.47 1.56
CA ASP A 328 6.56 19.69 2.35
C ASP A 328 7.86 19.92 3.14
N GLN A 329 8.36 18.91 3.83
CA GLN A 329 9.57 19.02 4.65
C GLN A 329 10.81 19.24 3.78
N ALA A 330 11.04 18.40 2.75
CA ALA A 330 12.20 18.48 1.88
C ALA A 330 11.76 18.69 0.42
N MET A 331 11.86 19.91 -0.09
CA MET A 331 11.35 20.24 -1.42
C MET A 331 12.20 19.61 -2.54
N LEU A 332 11.52 19.08 -3.56
CA LEU A 332 12.13 18.58 -4.79
C LEU A 332 11.59 19.31 -6.03
N PRO A 333 12.31 19.22 -7.17
CA PRO A 333 11.78 19.56 -8.47
C PRO A 333 10.41 18.92 -8.76
N ASN A 334 9.55 19.61 -9.52
CA ASN A 334 8.16 19.17 -9.77
C ASN A 334 8.08 17.81 -10.47
N ASP A 335 9.05 17.50 -11.31
CA ASP A 335 9.20 16.25 -12.05
C ASP A 335 9.86 15.14 -11.23
N MET A 336 10.21 15.41 -9.97
CA MET A 336 10.76 14.46 -9.01
C MET A 336 9.78 14.18 -7.86
N MET A 337 10.05 13.10 -7.14
CA MET A 337 9.35 12.70 -5.93
C MET A 337 10.32 12.01 -4.97
N TRP A 338 10.00 12.05 -3.67
CA TRP A 338 10.63 11.17 -2.70
C TRP A 338 10.03 9.77 -2.79
N ILE A 339 10.90 8.76 -2.74
CA ILE A 339 10.53 7.36 -2.61
C ILE A 339 11.47 6.70 -1.60
N ALA A 340 10.98 5.76 -0.80
CA ALA A 340 11.86 4.95 0.03
C ALA A 340 12.78 4.12 -0.87
N ILE A 341 14.06 4.03 -0.51
CA ILE A 341 15.06 3.31 -1.31
C ILE A 341 14.62 1.86 -1.58
N LYS A 342 14.00 1.20 -0.60
CA LYS A 342 13.46 -0.16 -0.72
C LYS A 342 12.35 -0.29 -1.76
N ASP A 343 11.55 0.76 -1.95
CA ASP A 343 10.44 0.75 -2.89
C ASP A 343 10.96 1.00 -4.30
N ASN A 344 12.00 1.81 -4.43
CA ASN A 344 12.70 1.99 -5.71
C ASN A 344 13.37 0.68 -6.19
N PHE A 345 13.77 -0.20 -5.27
CA PHE A 345 14.44 -1.45 -5.60
C PHE A 345 13.52 -2.66 -5.80
N LEU A 346 12.35 -2.69 -5.17
CA LEU A 346 11.43 -3.82 -5.25
C LEU A 346 11.14 -4.32 -6.68
N PRO A 347 10.91 -3.46 -7.70
CA PRO A 347 10.68 -3.93 -9.06
C PRO A 347 11.83 -4.77 -9.61
N TYR A 348 13.07 -4.40 -9.31
CA TYR A 348 14.23 -5.15 -9.78
C TYR A 348 14.29 -6.54 -9.16
N ASP A 349 13.84 -6.72 -7.91
CA ASP A 349 13.82 -8.02 -7.24
C ASP A 349 12.73 -8.95 -7.77
N ILE A 350 11.52 -8.41 -7.92
CA ILE A 350 10.36 -9.21 -8.33
C ILE A 350 10.49 -9.62 -9.80
N LEU A 351 11.01 -8.72 -10.65
CA LEU A 351 11.12 -8.95 -12.09
C LEU A 351 12.38 -9.74 -12.50
N ASP A 352 13.28 -9.99 -11.56
CA ASP A 352 14.35 -10.98 -11.70
C ASP A 352 13.86 -12.39 -11.27
N GLY A 353 12.59 -12.51 -10.88
CA GLY A 353 11.95 -13.76 -10.50
C GLY A 353 11.48 -14.62 -11.69
N PRO A 354 11.22 -15.93 -11.47
CA PRO A 354 10.80 -16.86 -12.54
C PRO A 354 9.43 -16.51 -13.13
N ASN A 355 8.62 -15.71 -12.42
CA ASN A 355 7.29 -15.29 -12.86
C ASN A 355 7.27 -13.87 -13.45
N ALA A 356 8.43 -13.28 -13.77
CA ALA A 356 8.53 -11.88 -14.17
C ALA A 356 7.51 -11.47 -15.24
N TRP A 357 7.31 -12.31 -16.26
CA TRP A 357 6.36 -12.02 -17.33
C TRP A 357 4.90 -12.01 -16.88
N GLN A 358 4.50 -13.00 -16.06
CA GLN A 358 3.16 -13.07 -15.50
C GLN A 358 2.91 -11.90 -14.54
N VAL A 359 3.91 -11.52 -13.75
CA VAL A 359 3.85 -10.33 -12.88
C VAL A 359 3.64 -9.07 -13.72
N ILE A 360 4.41 -8.88 -14.80
CA ILE A 360 4.26 -7.75 -15.70
C ILE A 360 2.85 -7.73 -16.31
N GLU A 361 2.36 -8.87 -16.81
CA GLU A 361 1.03 -9.00 -17.39
C GLU A 361 -0.07 -8.61 -16.39
N LEU A 362 -0.01 -9.15 -15.16
CA LEU A 362 -0.96 -8.83 -14.10
C LEU A 362 -0.86 -7.37 -13.66
N ALA A 363 0.35 -6.82 -13.55
CA ALA A 363 0.55 -5.41 -13.22
C ALA A 363 -0.05 -4.50 -14.29
N VAL A 364 0.18 -4.80 -15.57
CA VAL A 364 -0.35 -4.04 -16.72
C VAL A 364 -1.87 -4.10 -16.79
N ARG A 365 -2.46 -5.28 -16.52
CA ARG A 365 -3.92 -5.41 -16.39
C ARG A 365 -4.42 -4.60 -15.19
N GLY A 366 -3.80 -4.75 -14.03
CA GLY A 366 -4.17 -4.10 -12.78
C GLY A 366 -4.15 -2.56 -12.84
N ILE A 367 -3.12 -1.94 -13.44
CA ILE A 367 -3.02 -0.47 -13.52
C ILE A 367 -4.14 0.19 -14.36
N ARG A 368 -4.87 -0.58 -15.16
CA ARG A 368 -6.01 -0.09 -15.95
C ARG A 368 -7.29 0.03 -15.14
N HIS A 369 -7.33 -0.67 -14.01
CA HIS A 369 -8.48 -0.73 -13.14
C HIS A 369 -8.13 -0.09 -11.80
N LYS A 370 -9.14 0.39 -11.09
CA LYS A 370 -8.97 1.08 -9.80
C LYS A 370 -8.96 0.11 -8.64
N LEU A 371 -9.76 -0.95 -8.78
CA LEU A 371 -10.02 -1.95 -7.76
C LEU A 371 -9.76 -3.34 -8.35
N ILE A 372 -9.19 -4.20 -7.53
CA ILE A 372 -8.95 -5.62 -7.76
C ILE A 372 -9.75 -6.38 -6.71
N ALA A 373 -10.49 -7.40 -7.11
CA ALA A 373 -11.23 -8.27 -6.20
C ALA A 373 -11.22 -9.70 -6.74
N PHE A 374 -11.77 -10.63 -5.96
CA PHE A 374 -12.19 -11.95 -6.44
C PHE A 374 -13.70 -12.08 -6.24
N GLU A 375 -14.33 -13.07 -6.90
CA GLU A 375 -15.77 -13.29 -6.80
C GLU A 375 -16.23 -13.42 -5.33
N ASP A 376 -15.44 -14.12 -4.52
CA ASP A 376 -15.69 -14.34 -3.10
C ASP A 376 -14.96 -13.35 -2.17
N GLY A 377 -14.65 -12.15 -2.66
CA GLY A 377 -13.91 -11.14 -1.91
C GLY A 377 -12.41 -11.41 -1.95
N LEU A 378 -11.77 -11.54 -0.79
CA LEU A 378 -10.34 -11.93 -0.70
C LEU A 378 -10.15 -13.38 -0.22
N LEU A 379 -11.24 -14.16 -0.11
CA LEU A 379 -11.18 -15.55 0.34
C LEU A 379 -10.45 -16.46 -0.65
N THR A 380 -10.62 -16.24 -1.96
CA THR A 380 -9.85 -16.94 -3.01
C THR A 380 -8.34 -16.83 -2.80
N LEU A 381 -7.84 -15.64 -2.43
CA LEU A 381 -6.41 -15.42 -2.16
C LEU A 381 -5.95 -16.21 -0.94
N VAL A 382 -6.72 -16.19 0.15
CA VAL A 382 -6.39 -16.93 1.39
C VAL A 382 -6.38 -18.44 1.15
N ARG A 383 -7.42 -18.98 0.50
CA ARG A 383 -7.49 -20.41 0.16
C ARG A 383 -6.35 -20.83 -0.77
N GLY A 384 -6.03 -20.02 -1.77
CA GLY A 384 -4.91 -20.27 -2.67
C GLY A 384 -3.57 -20.37 -1.93
N LEU A 385 -3.30 -19.44 -1.00
CA LEU A 385 -2.10 -19.49 -0.16
C LEU A 385 -2.09 -20.72 0.76
N GLU A 386 -3.23 -21.06 1.37
CA GLU A 386 -3.35 -22.25 2.20
C GLU A 386 -3.08 -23.54 1.42
N ASP A 387 -3.72 -23.68 0.26
CA ASP A 387 -3.60 -24.88 -0.57
C ASP A 387 -2.18 -25.03 -1.12
N ASP A 388 -1.55 -23.93 -1.52
CA ASP A 388 -0.13 -23.91 -1.86
C ASP A 388 0.74 -24.42 -0.71
N LEU A 389 0.56 -23.89 0.50
CA LEU A 389 1.36 -24.28 1.67
C LEU A 389 1.22 -25.76 2.04
N LYS A 390 0.06 -26.38 1.81
CA LYS A 390 -0.16 -27.82 2.04
C LYS A 390 0.65 -28.71 1.09
N GLU A 391 1.06 -28.20 -0.07
CA GLU A 391 1.86 -28.96 -1.04
C GLU A 391 3.34 -29.06 -0.63
N TRP A 392 3.81 -28.22 0.30
CA TRP A 392 5.22 -28.17 0.72
C TRP A 392 5.48 -29.10 1.91
N ALA A 393 6.30 -30.13 1.69
CA ALA A 393 6.66 -31.11 2.73
C ALA A 393 7.41 -30.50 3.94
N ASN A 394 8.02 -29.33 3.79
CA ASN A 394 8.70 -28.60 4.85
C ASN A 394 7.80 -27.59 5.58
N VAL A 395 6.48 -27.62 5.38
CA VAL A 395 5.51 -26.73 6.03
C VAL A 395 4.54 -27.53 6.89
N GLU A 396 4.29 -27.05 8.10
CA GLU A 396 3.31 -27.57 9.04
C GLU A 396 2.38 -26.42 9.49
N ILE A 397 1.08 -26.59 9.31
CA ILE A 397 0.06 -25.60 9.73
C ILE A 397 -0.63 -26.10 11.01
N LYS A 398 -0.56 -25.33 12.09
CA LYS A 398 -1.19 -25.61 13.38
C LYS A 398 -2.33 -24.63 13.66
N ARG A 399 -3.57 -25.09 13.47
CA ARG A 399 -4.80 -24.34 13.80
C ARG A 399 -5.26 -24.56 15.24
N ASN A 400 -6.14 -23.67 15.68
CA ASN A 400 -6.70 -23.62 17.03
C ASN A 400 -5.60 -23.52 18.09
N ALA A 401 -4.38 -23.10 17.72
CA ALA A 401 -3.16 -23.21 18.51
C ALA A 401 -2.66 -21.82 18.91
N PRO A 402 -3.39 -21.10 19.79
CA PRO A 402 -2.97 -19.80 20.25
C PRO A 402 -1.62 -19.92 20.96
N VAL A 403 -0.68 -19.09 20.54
CA VAL A 403 0.62 -18.98 21.18
C VAL A 403 0.44 -18.13 22.43
N THR A 404 0.82 -18.70 23.58
CA THR A 404 0.63 -18.07 24.88
C THR A 404 1.94 -17.59 25.50
N SER A 405 3.08 -18.05 25.00
CA SER A 405 4.39 -17.62 25.48
C SER A 405 5.47 -17.76 24.40
N VAL A 406 6.38 -16.79 24.37
CA VAL A 406 7.61 -16.80 23.56
C VAL A 406 8.78 -16.40 24.44
N VAL A 407 9.77 -17.28 24.58
CA VAL A 407 10.95 -17.06 25.43
C VAL A 407 12.23 -17.40 24.67
N HIS A 408 13.26 -16.57 24.81
CA HIS A 408 14.59 -16.88 24.31
C HIS A 408 15.37 -17.66 25.37
N GLN A 409 15.86 -18.86 25.01
CA GLN A 409 16.65 -19.73 25.89
C GLN A 409 17.63 -20.56 25.06
N ASP A 410 18.88 -20.68 25.53
CA ASP A 410 19.95 -21.48 24.90
C ASP A 410 20.18 -21.15 23.42
N GLY A 411 20.10 -19.88 23.04
CA GLY A 411 20.25 -19.45 21.64
C GLY A 411 19.17 -20.01 20.73
N LYS A 412 17.96 -20.23 21.25
CA LYS A 412 16.75 -20.57 20.49
C LYS A 412 15.56 -19.82 21.07
N VAL A 413 14.48 -19.74 20.31
CA VAL A 413 13.19 -19.25 20.81
C VAL A 413 12.26 -20.43 21.06
N ILE A 414 11.78 -20.55 22.29
CA ILE A 414 10.76 -21.52 22.69
C ILE A 414 9.39 -20.86 22.52
N VAL A 415 8.54 -21.52 21.73
CA VAL A 415 7.15 -21.13 21.50
C VAL A 415 6.24 -22.12 22.23
N THR A 416 5.33 -21.59 23.06
CA THR A 416 4.33 -22.38 23.79
C THR A 416 2.96 -22.17 23.17
N ALA A 417 2.31 -23.25 22.74
CA ALA A 417 0.94 -23.24 22.24
C ALA A 417 0.19 -24.49 22.72
N LYS A 418 -1.05 -24.33 23.20
CA LYS A 418 -1.85 -25.41 23.82
C LYS A 418 -1.10 -26.21 24.90
N GLY A 419 -0.30 -25.52 25.72
CA GLY A 419 0.53 -26.16 26.76
C GLY A 419 1.71 -27.01 26.24
N LYS A 420 1.91 -27.10 24.92
CA LYS A 420 3.07 -27.76 24.31
C LYS A 420 4.13 -26.73 23.95
N THR A 421 5.39 -27.05 24.20
CA THR A 421 6.53 -26.18 23.88
C THR A 421 7.33 -26.75 22.71
N GLN A 422 7.86 -25.87 21.86
CA GLN A 422 8.73 -26.25 20.76
C GLN A 422 9.84 -25.21 20.58
N LYS A 423 11.08 -25.67 20.36
CA LYS A 423 12.27 -24.84 20.12
C LYS A 423 12.41 -24.52 18.63
N PHE A 424 12.70 -23.26 18.32
CA PHE A 424 12.91 -22.74 16.96
C PHE A 424 14.20 -21.93 16.88
N ASP A 425 14.88 -22.02 15.74
CA ASP A 425 16.09 -21.24 15.45
C ASP A 425 15.74 -19.81 15.03
N GLN A 426 14.55 -19.63 14.45
CA GLN A 426 14.00 -18.31 14.11
C GLN A 426 12.48 -18.31 14.33
N VAL A 427 11.95 -17.19 14.80
CA VAL A 427 10.51 -16.95 14.93
C VAL A 427 10.17 -15.64 14.24
N LEU A 428 9.15 -15.67 13.39
CA LEU A 428 8.53 -14.48 12.82
C LEU A 428 7.15 -14.30 13.46
N SER A 429 6.99 -13.23 14.23
CA SER A 429 5.68 -12.83 14.73
C SER A 429 4.98 -11.91 13.73
N THR A 430 3.78 -12.30 13.31
CA THR A 430 2.87 -11.46 12.54
C THR A 430 1.62 -11.04 13.33
N LEU A 431 1.68 -11.26 14.65
CA LEU A 431 0.66 -10.84 15.60
C LEU A 431 0.64 -9.31 15.75
N TYR A 432 -0.48 -8.80 16.27
CA TYR A 432 -0.55 -7.43 16.77
C TYR A 432 0.56 -7.18 17.81
N ALA A 433 1.25 -6.03 17.72
CA ALA A 433 2.38 -5.68 18.58
C ALA A 433 2.06 -5.80 20.07
N GLY A 434 0.89 -5.30 20.51
CA GLY A 434 0.45 -5.42 21.89
C GLY A 434 0.20 -6.86 22.34
N GLN A 435 -0.25 -7.73 21.43
CA GLN A 435 -0.39 -9.17 21.72
C GLN A 435 0.97 -9.83 21.88
N LEU A 436 1.93 -9.54 21.00
CA LEU A 436 3.29 -10.07 21.10
C LEU A 436 3.96 -9.64 22.42
N ALA A 437 3.83 -8.36 22.79
CA ALA A 437 4.39 -7.83 24.03
C ALA A 437 3.84 -8.55 25.27
N LYS A 438 2.54 -8.92 25.26
CA LYS A 438 1.89 -9.65 26.37
C LYS A 438 2.42 -11.08 26.54
N ILE A 439 2.78 -11.76 25.44
CA ILE A 439 3.23 -13.16 25.47
C ILE A 439 4.76 -13.31 25.52
N ALA A 440 5.51 -12.24 25.30
CA ALA A 440 6.97 -12.26 25.36
C ALA A 440 7.47 -12.45 26.80
N GLN A 441 8.53 -13.27 26.96
CA GLN A 441 9.17 -13.56 28.23
C GLN A 441 10.67 -13.21 28.19
N PRO A 442 11.25 -12.65 29.27
CA PRO A 442 10.58 -12.27 30.53
C PRO A 442 9.48 -11.23 30.33
N ALA A 443 8.49 -11.21 31.23
CA ALA A 443 7.39 -10.25 31.17
C ALA A 443 7.92 -8.81 31.09
N ASN A 444 7.25 -7.95 30.32
CA ASN A 444 7.65 -6.56 30.07
C ASN A 444 9.01 -6.41 29.36
N SER A 445 9.48 -7.42 28.62
CA SER A 445 10.70 -7.33 27.80
C SER A 445 10.54 -6.45 26.56
N LEU A 446 9.31 -6.20 26.10
CA LEU A 446 8.98 -5.41 24.90
C LEU A 446 8.02 -4.25 25.19
N PRO A 447 8.33 -3.33 26.12
CA PRO A 447 7.42 -2.27 26.54
C PRO A 447 7.02 -1.34 25.39
N SER A 448 7.92 -1.03 24.45
CA SER A 448 7.60 -0.14 23.33
C SER A 448 6.56 -0.74 22.37
N LEU A 449 6.50 -2.07 22.25
CA LEU A 449 5.46 -2.76 21.48
C LEU A 449 4.11 -2.79 22.20
N SER A 450 4.11 -2.75 23.54
CA SER A 450 2.87 -2.69 24.33
C SER A 450 2.15 -1.34 24.19
N GLU A 451 2.89 -0.28 23.85
CA GLU A 451 2.37 1.07 23.63
C GLU A 451 1.82 1.31 22.22
N VAL A 452 2.01 0.38 21.28
CA VAL A 452 1.45 0.50 19.93
C VAL A 452 -0.06 0.27 20.02
N PRO A 453 -0.92 1.30 19.84
CA PRO A 453 -2.35 1.14 19.99
C PRO A 453 -2.95 0.40 18.80
N ALA A 454 -4.13 -0.18 18.99
CA ALA A 454 -5.03 -0.62 17.93
C ALA A 454 -6.46 -0.26 18.31
N VAL A 455 -7.30 0.02 17.31
CA VAL A 455 -8.73 0.27 17.55
C VAL A 455 -9.55 -0.97 17.30
N THR A 456 -10.69 -1.02 17.98
CA THR A 456 -11.72 -2.03 17.80
C THR A 456 -12.84 -1.48 16.93
N ILE A 457 -13.32 -2.27 15.96
CA ILE A 457 -14.47 -1.90 15.12
C ILE A 457 -15.53 -2.99 15.18
N MET A 458 -16.78 -2.60 14.98
CA MET A 458 -17.88 -3.50 14.66
C MET A 458 -18.16 -3.41 13.15
N VAL A 459 -18.17 -4.56 12.48
CA VAL A 459 -18.56 -4.68 11.07
C VAL A 459 -19.91 -5.36 11.02
N VAL A 460 -20.92 -4.69 10.50
CA VAL A 460 -22.27 -5.23 10.36
C VAL A 460 -22.63 -5.29 8.90
N ASN A 461 -22.80 -6.49 8.38
CA ASN A 461 -23.30 -6.73 7.04
C ASN A 461 -24.82 -6.87 7.10
N MET A 462 -25.52 -6.20 6.18
CA MET A 462 -26.98 -6.20 6.10
C MET A 462 -27.38 -6.45 4.64
N TRP A 463 -28.30 -7.36 4.42
CA TRP A 463 -28.88 -7.62 3.10
C TRP A 463 -30.39 -7.54 3.19
N TYR A 464 -30.98 -6.79 2.26
CA TYR A 464 -32.42 -6.57 2.13
C TYR A 464 -32.89 -7.09 0.77
N PRO A 465 -34.01 -7.81 0.70
CA PRO A 465 -34.60 -8.22 -0.58
C PRO A 465 -34.96 -7.06 -1.50
N ASN A 466 -35.29 -5.89 -0.93
CA ASN A 466 -35.61 -4.69 -1.70
C ASN A 466 -34.34 -4.13 -2.37
N GLU A 467 -34.33 -4.09 -3.70
CA GLU A 467 -33.21 -3.61 -4.53
C GLU A 467 -33.11 -2.08 -4.60
N ASP A 468 -34.20 -1.37 -4.32
CA ASP A 468 -34.31 0.06 -4.61
C ASP A 468 -33.99 0.97 -3.40
N LEU A 469 -33.57 0.39 -2.27
CA LEU A 469 -33.29 1.16 -1.04
C LEU A 469 -32.15 2.18 -1.20
N LEU A 470 -31.31 2.04 -2.23
CA LEU A 470 -30.21 2.97 -2.55
C LEU A 470 -30.46 3.83 -3.79
N ALA A 471 -31.64 3.74 -4.41
CA ALA A 471 -31.92 4.41 -5.69
C ALA A 471 -31.70 5.94 -5.64
N ALA A 472 -31.90 6.57 -4.48
CA ALA A 472 -31.65 7.99 -4.28
C ALA A 472 -30.16 8.36 -4.25
N ASN A 473 -29.28 7.45 -3.82
CA ASN A 473 -27.87 7.71 -3.56
C ASN A 473 -26.96 6.57 -4.05
N PRO A 474 -26.97 6.20 -5.34
CA PRO A 474 -26.12 5.12 -5.83
C PRO A 474 -24.64 5.52 -5.71
N GLY A 475 -23.78 4.59 -5.28
CA GLY A 475 -22.36 4.88 -5.13
C GLY A 475 -21.55 3.83 -4.41
N PHE A 476 -20.36 4.23 -3.95
CA PHE A 476 -19.49 3.38 -3.15
C PHE A 476 -19.96 3.25 -1.68
N GLY A 477 -20.65 4.28 -1.20
CA GLY A 477 -20.98 4.46 0.20
C GLY A 477 -20.60 5.85 0.71
N TYR A 478 -20.62 6.01 2.04
CA TYR A 478 -20.36 7.27 2.71
C TYR A 478 -19.56 7.11 4.00
N LEU A 479 -18.89 8.19 4.41
CA LEU A 479 -18.18 8.31 5.70
C LEU A 479 -18.85 9.38 6.56
N ILE A 480 -18.68 9.29 7.88
CA ILE A 480 -19.31 10.20 8.84
C ILE A 480 -18.21 10.98 9.56
N PRO A 481 -17.85 12.20 9.16
CA PRO A 481 -16.72 12.94 9.73
C PRO A 481 -16.94 13.32 11.21
N GLN A 482 -15.87 13.69 11.91
CA GLN A 482 -15.92 14.15 13.32
C GLN A 482 -16.65 15.48 13.46
N GLY A 483 -16.92 16.17 12.34
CA GLY A 483 -17.79 17.33 12.26
C GLY A 483 -19.25 17.04 12.61
N VAL A 484 -19.71 15.80 12.44
CA VAL A 484 -21.06 15.36 12.84
C VAL A 484 -21.11 15.20 14.36
N SER A 485 -22.15 15.73 14.98
CA SER A 485 -22.25 15.74 16.44
C SER A 485 -22.49 14.34 17.01
N GLU A 486 -22.21 14.18 18.30
CA GLU A 486 -22.42 12.91 18.98
C GLU A 486 -23.90 12.52 19.05
N GLU A 487 -24.81 13.49 19.05
CA GLU A 487 -26.26 13.29 19.02
C GLU A 487 -26.74 12.81 17.64
N GLN A 488 -26.08 13.24 16.56
CA GLN A 488 -26.39 12.80 15.19
C GLN A 488 -25.71 11.47 14.83
N ASN A 489 -24.65 11.08 15.53
CA ASN A 489 -23.94 9.81 15.35
C ASN A 489 -23.70 9.08 16.70
N PRO A 490 -24.77 8.70 17.44
CA PRO A 490 -24.65 8.12 18.78
C PRO A 490 -23.96 6.76 18.76
N GLU A 491 -24.11 5.99 17.68
CA GLU A 491 -23.47 4.69 17.51
C GLU A 491 -21.97 4.78 17.19
N ARG A 492 -21.47 6.00 16.92
CA ARG A 492 -20.09 6.27 16.46
C ARG A 492 -19.76 5.48 15.19
N ALA A 493 -20.69 5.50 14.24
CA ALA A 493 -20.47 4.95 12.92
C ALA A 493 -19.34 5.72 12.21
N LEU A 494 -18.46 4.97 11.55
CA LEU A 494 -17.37 5.48 10.72
C LEU A 494 -17.85 5.70 9.28
N GLY A 495 -18.75 4.84 8.81
CA GLY A 495 -19.32 4.93 7.48
C GLY A 495 -20.11 3.68 7.11
N VAL A 496 -20.72 3.74 5.93
CA VAL A 496 -21.51 2.65 5.35
C VAL A 496 -21.08 2.43 3.90
N LEU A 497 -20.77 1.19 3.56
CA LEU A 497 -20.47 0.75 2.20
C LEU A 497 -21.74 0.25 1.52
N PHE A 498 -21.88 0.58 0.25
CA PHE A 498 -22.98 0.09 -0.61
C PHE A 498 -22.45 -1.11 -1.41
N ASP A 499 -22.53 -2.29 -0.81
CA ASP A 499 -21.93 -3.49 -1.38
C ASP A 499 -22.63 -3.95 -2.66
N SER A 500 -23.95 -3.79 -2.74
CA SER A 500 -24.77 -4.14 -3.93
C SER A 500 -24.44 -3.27 -5.15
N ASP A 501 -23.96 -2.04 -4.94
CA ASP A 501 -23.54 -1.11 -6.00
C ASP A 501 -22.13 -1.41 -6.54
N ILE A 502 -21.42 -2.37 -5.91
CA ILE A 502 -20.08 -2.81 -6.29
C ILE A 502 -20.06 -4.33 -6.36
N GLN A 503 -20.57 -4.86 -7.47
CA GLN A 503 -20.71 -6.30 -7.66
C GLN A 503 -19.36 -6.94 -8.01
N THR A 504 -18.99 -7.97 -7.24
CA THR A 504 -17.84 -8.84 -7.52
C THR A 504 -18.25 -10.22 -8.01
N ARG A 505 -19.49 -10.64 -7.78
CA ARG A 505 -20.07 -11.92 -8.18
C ARG A 505 -21.56 -11.76 -8.48
N LYS A 506 -22.12 -12.74 -9.18
CA LYS A 506 -23.57 -12.93 -9.22
C LYS A 506 -24.04 -13.51 -7.88
N GLU A 507 -24.94 -12.82 -7.20
CA GLU A 507 -25.63 -13.25 -5.98
C GLU A 507 -27.11 -12.87 -6.08
N LYS A 508 -27.95 -13.31 -5.12
CA LYS A 508 -29.36 -12.90 -5.07
C LYS A 508 -29.45 -11.38 -5.04
N ALA A 509 -30.24 -10.84 -5.95
CA ALA A 509 -30.44 -9.41 -6.07
C ALA A 509 -31.12 -8.86 -4.81
N GLY A 510 -30.66 -7.70 -4.36
CA GLY A 510 -31.09 -7.05 -3.13
C GLY A 510 -30.13 -5.92 -2.76
N THR A 511 -30.55 -5.05 -1.86
CA THR A 511 -29.68 -4.01 -1.31
C THR A 511 -28.77 -4.61 -0.25
N LYS A 512 -27.46 -4.40 -0.38
CA LYS A 512 -26.47 -4.93 0.54
C LYS A 512 -25.58 -3.83 1.07
N LEU A 513 -25.48 -3.74 2.39
CA LEU A 513 -24.76 -2.71 3.11
C LEU A 513 -23.74 -3.32 4.07
N THR A 514 -22.64 -2.62 4.27
CA THR A 514 -21.73 -2.86 5.39
C THR A 514 -21.59 -1.60 6.22
N VAL A 515 -22.13 -1.62 7.44
CA VAL A 515 -22.00 -0.55 8.43
C VAL A 515 -20.77 -0.82 9.28
N MET A 516 -19.87 0.16 9.36
CA MET A 516 -18.69 0.10 10.23
C MET A 516 -18.84 1.10 11.37
N MET A 517 -18.68 0.62 12.61
CA MET A 517 -18.81 1.42 13.83
C MET A 517 -17.59 1.27 14.73
N GLY A 518 -17.36 2.28 15.56
CA GLY A 518 -16.32 2.28 16.58
C GLY A 518 -15.05 2.98 16.16
N GLY A 519 -13.96 2.24 16.05
CA GLY A 519 -12.64 2.83 15.84
C GLY A 519 -12.22 3.68 17.05
N HIS A 520 -11.49 4.75 16.78
CA HIS A 520 -10.99 5.69 17.80
C HIS A 520 -12.12 6.36 18.61
N GLN A 521 -13.36 6.32 18.11
CA GLN A 521 -14.51 6.91 18.78
C GLN A 521 -15.01 6.06 19.98
N TRP A 522 -14.65 4.77 20.02
CA TRP A 522 -14.93 3.87 21.15
C TRP A 522 -13.80 3.82 22.19
N ASP A 523 -12.68 4.54 21.99
CA ASP A 523 -11.53 4.54 22.92
C ASP A 523 -11.93 4.86 24.38
N LYS A 524 -13.00 5.64 24.57
CA LYS A 524 -13.51 6.08 25.88
C LYS A 524 -14.66 5.23 26.42
N TRP A 525 -15.14 4.24 25.67
CA TRP A 525 -16.26 3.40 26.09
C TRP A 525 -15.78 2.36 27.11
N ALA A 526 -16.47 2.28 28.25
CA ALA A 526 -16.16 1.28 29.28
C ALA A 526 -16.50 -0.15 28.84
N PHE A 527 -17.55 -0.30 28.04
CA PHE A 527 -18.03 -1.58 27.53
C PHE A 527 -18.29 -1.45 26.03
N LEU A 528 -17.88 -2.48 25.28
CA LEU A 528 -18.14 -2.56 23.85
C LEU A 528 -19.42 -3.37 23.60
N PRO A 529 -20.24 -2.98 22.60
CA PRO A 529 -21.45 -3.71 22.27
C PRO A 529 -21.11 -5.11 21.76
N ASP A 530 -21.96 -6.09 22.08
CA ASP A 530 -21.89 -7.40 21.46
C ASP A 530 -22.42 -7.35 20.01
N GLU A 531 -22.31 -8.47 19.31
CA GLU A 531 -22.69 -8.57 17.89
C GLU A 531 -24.21 -8.40 17.68
N GLN A 532 -25.05 -8.79 18.64
CA GLN A 532 -26.50 -8.61 18.55
C GLN A 532 -26.89 -7.13 18.69
N MET A 533 -26.33 -6.46 19.71
CA MET A 533 -26.46 -5.00 19.87
C MET A 533 -25.91 -4.26 18.64
N GLY A 534 -24.81 -4.74 18.06
CA GLY A 534 -24.23 -4.20 16.83
C GLY A 534 -25.22 -4.18 15.66
N VAL A 535 -26.03 -5.24 15.48
CA VAL A 535 -27.06 -5.27 14.44
C VAL A 535 -28.12 -4.19 14.66
N GLU A 536 -28.61 -4.02 15.88
CA GLU A 536 -29.61 -2.99 16.20
C GLU A 536 -29.05 -1.57 16.05
N MET A 537 -27.80 -1.36 16.46
CA MET A 537 -27.09 -0.09 16.22
C MET A 537 -26.97 0.21 14.71
N ALA A 538 -26.62 -0.79 13.89
CA ALA A 538 -26.52 -0.61 12.44
C ALA A 538 -27.87 -0.27 11.80
N LYS A 539 -28.97 -0.91 12.23
CA LYS A 539 -30.34 -0.55 11.81
C LYS A 539 -30.65 0.91 12.10
N ASN A 540 -30.33 1.38 13.31
CA ASN A 540 -30.56 2.78 13.68
C ASN A 540 -29.74 3.75 12.81
N VAL A 541 -28.50 3.42 12.50
CA VAL A 541 -27.63 4.21 11.60
C VAL A 541 -28.24 4.32 10.21
N VAL A 542 -28.63 3.21 9.58
CA VAL A 542 -29.18 3.24 8.22
C VAL A 542 -30.59 3.83 8.17
N GLN A 543 -31.40 3.67 9.21
CA GLN A 543 -32.68 4.37 9.35
C GLN A 543 -32.46 5.88 9.38
N ARG A 544 -31.53 6.37 10.20
CA ARG A 544 -31.28 7.79 10.36
C ARG A 544 -30.70 8.43 9.10
N HIS A 545 -29.73 7.78 8.46
CA HIS A 545 -28.97 8.37 7.36
C HIS A 545 -29.58 8.10 5.98
N LEU A 546 -30.24 6.96 5.80
CA LEU A 546 -30.76 6.49 4.51
C LEU A 546 -32.29 6.36 4.49
N GLY A 547 -32.96 6.47 5.64
CA GLY A 547 -34.42 6.30 5.73
C GLY A 547 -34.89 4.84 5.60
N ILE A 548 -33.98 3.87 5.76
CA ILE A 548 -34.30 2.44 5.62
C ILE A 548 -34.94 1.93 6.92
N SER A 549 -36.20 1.49 6.85
CA SER A 549 -36.95 0.99 8.01
C SER A 549 -36.21 -0.12 8.77
N PRO A 550 -36.15 -0.06 10.12
CA PRO A 550 -35.57 -1.14 10.92
C PRO A 550 -36.37 -2.45 10.81
N ASP A 551 -37.65 -2.35 10.42
CA ASP A 551 -38.59 -3.47 10.27
C ASP A 551 -38.64 -3.98 8.83
N GLU A 552 -37.64 -3.67 7.99
CA GLU A 552 -37.69 -4.11 6.60
C GLU A 552 -37.74 -5.64 6.47
N LYS A 553 -38.68 -6.10 5.64
CA LYS A 553 -39.00 -7.52 5.56
C LYS A 553 -37.87 -8.31 4.92
N GLY A 554 -37.52 -9.43 5.53
CA GLY A 554 -36.52 -10.36 4.99
C GLY A 554 -35.07 -9.90 5.15
N LEU A 555 -34.80 -8.92 6.04
CA LEU A 555 -33.45 -8.52 6.41
C LEU A 555 -32.64 -9.72 6.92
N VAL A 556 -31.50 -9.96 6.28
CA VAL A 556 -30.44 -10.84 6.80
C VAL A 556 -29.30 -9.96 7.28
N ALA A 557 -29.00 -10.01 8.58
CA ALA A 557 -27.92 -9.23 9.18
C ALA A 557 -26.95 -10.13 9.95
N SER A 558 -25.66 -9.79 9.88
CA SER A 558 -24.58 -10.49 10.58
C SER A 558 -23.57 -9.45 11.05
N ALA A 559 -23.12 -9.56 12.30
CA ALA A 559 -22.17 -8.65 12.89
C ALA A 559 -20.89 -9.38 13.28
N ARG A 560 -19.78 -8.64 13.32
CA ARG A 560 -18.50 -9.10 13.85
C ARG A 560 -17.82 -8.01 14.64
N LEU A 561 -17.51 -8.30 15.92
CA LEU A 561 -16.67 -7.43 16.74
C LEU A 561 -15.19 -7.76 16.50
N CYS A 562 -14.48 -6.85 15.85
CA CYS A 562 -13.06 -7.00 15.52
C CYS A 562 -12.21 -6.25 16.55
N ARG A 563 -11.84 -6.93 17.64
CA ARG A 563 -11.02 -6.37 18.73
C ARG A 563 -9.58 -6.13 18.30
N ASP A 564 -9.03 -4.97 18.66
CA ASP A 564 -7.63 -4.58 18.42
C ASP A 564 -7.17 -4.86 16.98
N CYS A 565 -8.05 -4.62 15.99
CA CYS A 565 -7.89 -5.13 14.64
C CYS A 565 -7.13 -4.18 13.70
N LEU A 566 -7.15 -2.88 14.01
CA LEU A 566 -6.51 -1.85 13.21
C LEU A 566 -5.44 -1.13 14.04
N PRO A 567 -4.15 -1.51 13.92
CA PRO A 567 -3.05 -0.81 14.57
C PRO A 567 -3.00 0.67 14.18
N GLN A 568 -2.72 1.53 15.15
CA GLN A 568 -2.73 2.98 15.03
C GLN A 568 -1.31 3.53 15.04
N HIS A 569 -0.89 4.08 13.90
CA HIS A 569 0.42 4.71 13.78
C HIS A 569 0.34 6.17 14.23
N THR A 570 0.24 6.38 15.55
CA THR A 570 0.15 7.73 16.14
C THR A 570 1.49 8.45 16.14
N VAL A 571 1.49 9.76 16.38
CA VAL A 571 2.72 10.56 16.55
C VAL A 571 3.71 9.85 17.50
N GLY A 572 4.97 9.74 17.07
CA GLY A 572 6.02 9.01 17.78
C GLY A 572 6.09 7.51 17.44
N HIS A 573 5.31 7.02 16.47
CA HIS A 573 5.32 5.59 16.08
C HIS A 573 6.72 5.10 15.72
N ARG A 574 7.46 5.86 14.91
CA ARG A 574 8.84 5.51 14.53
C ARG A 574 9.76 5.39 15.75
N ASP A 575 9.65 6.30 16.71
CA ASP A 575 10.49 6.27 17.90
C ASP A 575 10.17 5.06 18.79
N ARG A 576 8.89 4.68 18.89
CA ARG A 576 8.50 3.42 19.54
C ARG A 576 9.10 2.22 18.83
N LEU A 577 9.06 2.16 17.50
CA LEU A 577 9.68 1.07 16.74
C LEU A 577 11.21 1.04 16.90
N ARG A 578 11.87 2.20 16.96
CA ARG A 578 13.32 2.28 17.25
C ARG A 578 13.67 1.70 18.61
N LYS A 579 12.92 2.05 19.66
CA LYS A 579 13.11 1.46 20.99
C LYS A 579 12.83 -0.04 20.99
N ALA A 580 11.71 -0.45 20.37
CA ALA A 580 11.34 -1.85 20.22
C ALA A 580 12.40 -2.69 19.49
N HIS A 581 13.14 -2.10 18.54
CA HIS A 581 14.26 -2.79 17.88
C HIS A 581 15.36 -3.19 18.86
N TYR A 582 15.75 -2.29 19.76
CA TYR A 582 16.75 -2.61 20.79
C TYR A 582 16.22 -3.58 21.84
N GLU A 583 14.94 -3.47 22.21
CA GLU A 583 14.25 -4.41 23.11
C GLU A 583 14.22 -5.83 22.52
N LEU A 584 13.77 -5.99 21.27
CA LEU A 584 13.77 -7.26 20.55
C LEU A 584 15.18 -7.84 20.41
N SER A 585 16.16 -6.99 20.06
CA SER A 585 17.56 -7.42 19.91
C SER A 585 18.13 -7.89 21.25
N SER A 586 17.85 -7.19 22.35
CA SER A 586 18.32 -7.55 23.67
C SER A 586 17.65 -8.82 24.20
N ALA A 587 16.33 -8.94 24.04
CA ALA A 587 15.55 -10.04 24.61
C ALA A 587 15.65 -11.33 23.79
N PHE A 588 15.79 -11.23 22.46
CA PHE A 588 15.72 -12.39 21.55
C PHE A 588 16.93 -12.54 20.62
N GLN A 589 17.95 -11.68 20.73
CA GLN A 589 19.24 -11.82 20.03
C GLN A 589 19.12 -11.99 18.51
N GLY A 590 18.13 -11.33 17.89
CA GLY A 590 17.85 -11.41 16.45
C GLY A 590 17.13 -12.69 15.99
N GLN A 591 16.69 -13.54 16.93
CA GLN A 591 15.97 -14.78 16.62
C GLN A 591 14.45 -14.60 16.58
N LEU A 592 13.92 -13.51 17.16
CA LEU A 592 12.54 -13.09 17.00
C LEU A 592 12.49 -11.87 16.07
N MET A 593 11.79 -12.02 14.95
CA MET A 593 11.46 -10.95 14.02
C MET A 593 9.97 -10.63 14.08
N VAL A 594 9.61 -9.42 13.69
CA VAL A 594 8.22 -8.98 13.59
C VAL A 594 7.89 -8.47 12.19
N ALA A 595 6.66 -8.68 11.72
CA ALA A 595 6.18 -8.15 10.45
C ALA A 595 4.67 -7.91 10.47
N GLY A 596 4.22 -6.97 9.64
CA GLY A 596 2.79 -6.69 9.43
C GLY A 596 2.34 -5.29 9.88
N PRO A 597 1.02 -5.07 9.94
CA PRO A 597 0.42 -3.73 10.06
C PRO A 597 0.73 -2.98 11.37
N SER A 598 1.21 -3.69 12.41
CA SER A 598 1.63 -3.02 13.66
C SER A 598 2.96 -2.27 13.54
N TYR A 599 3.73 -2.58 12.49
CA TYR A 599 5.11 -2.09 12.32
C TYR A 599 5.31 -1.36 10.99
N THR A 600 4.53 -1.75 9.97
CA THR A 600 4.62 -1.24 8.59
C THR A 600 3.25 -0.75 8.13
N THR A 601 3.18 -0.10 6.96
CA THR A 601 1.95 0.51 6.44
C THR A 601 0.75 -0.43 6.54
N VAL A 602 -0.39 0.09 7.00
CA VAL A 602 -1.64 -0.68 7.15
C VAL A 602 -2.28 -0.93 5.77
N GLY A 603 -2.78 -2.15 5.56
CA GLY A 603 -3.48 -2.57 4.35
C GLY A 603 -3.07 -3.97 3.91
N VAL A 604 -3.90 -4.65 3.11
CA VAL A 604 -3.62 -6.03 2.69
C VAL A 604 -2.34 -6.13 1.84
N ILE A 605 -2.18 -5.28 0.83
CA ILE A 605 -1.00 -5.27 -0.04
C ILE A 605 0.28 -4.93 0.75
N PRO A 606 0.32 -3.84 1.54
CA PRO A 606 1.47 -3.60 2.43
C PRO A 606 1.76 -4.72 3.43
N ALA A 607 0.73 -5.39 3.96
CA ALA A 607 0.90 -6.54 4.85
C ALA A 607 1.54 -7.75 4.13
N MET A 608 1.16 -8.00 2.87
CA MET A 608 1.84 -8.98 2.02
C MET A 608 3.30 -8.59 1.78
N ARG A 609 3.56 -7.30 1.49
CA ARG A 609 4.93 -6.78 1.34
C ARG A 609 5.77 -7.02 2.60
N ALA A 610 5.23 -6.73 3.77
CA ALA A 610 5.92 -6.97 5.04
C ALA A 610 6.22 -8.45 5.27
N GLY A 611 5.28 -9.34 4.91
CA GLY A 611 5.48 -10.79 4.95
C GLY A 611 6.60 -11.26 4.00
N TYR A 612 6.62 -10.75 2.76
CA TYR A 612 7.68 -11.00 1.78
C TYR A 612 9.05 -10.54 2.30
N ASP A 613 9.16 -9.27 2.71
CA ASP A 613 10.41 -8.67 3.18
C ASP A 613 11.00 -9.46 4.36
N ALA A 614 10.17 -9.84 5.35
CA ALA A 614 10.60 -10.62 6.51
C ALA A 614 10.96 -12.07 6.15
N ALA A 615 10.18 -12.74 5.31
CA ALA A 615 10.47 -14.11 4.88
C ALA A 615 11.78 -14.18 4.10
N MET A 616 11.99 -13.25 3.18
CA MET A 616 13.22 -13.19 2.39
C MET A 616 14.43 -12.87 3.27
N ARG A 617 14.28 -11.99 4.27
CA ARG A 617 15.28 -11.75 5.31
C ARG A 617 15.70 -13.00 6.07
N ILE A 618 14.73 -13.80 6.50
CA ILE A 618 14.97 -15.03 7.25
C ILE A 618 15.63 -16.11 6.36
N ALA A 619 15.15 -16.24 5.12
CA ALA A 619 15.61 -17.26 4.18
C ALA A 619 17.01 -16.98 3.62
N ARG A 620 17.33 -15.71 3.36
CA ARG A 620 18.58 -15.29 2.67
C ARG A 620 19.60 -14.62 3.58
N GLY A 621 19.23 -14.25 4.81
CA GLY A 621 20.11 -13.59 5.78
C GLY A 621 20.26 -12.08 5.62
N SER A 622 19.59 -11.46 4.65
CA SER A 622 19.48 -10.00 4.42
C SER A 622 18.11 -9.69 3.83
N GLY A 623 17.56 -8.48 4.00
CA GLY A 623 16.30 -8.09 3.37
C GLY A 623 16.48 -7.88 1.86
N PRO A 624 15.39 -7.75 1.08
CA PRO A 624 15.48 -7.33 -0.30
C PRO A 624 16.25 -5.99 -0.43
N PRO A 625 17.00 -5.72 -1.51
CA PRO A 625 16.98 -6.47 -2.75
C PRO A 625 17.77 -7.77 -2.77
N HIS A 626 17.18 -8.78 -3.40
CA HIS A 626 17.75 -10.10 -3.59
C HIS A 626 18.16 -10.27 -5.04
N PHE A 627 19.43 -9.97 -5.32
CA PHE A 627 20.10 -10.25 -6.57
C PHE A 627 19.99 -11.75 -6.87
N ARG A 628 19.05 -12.17 -7.73
CA ARG A 628 18.95 -13.56 -8.16
C ARG A 628 19.98 -13.73 -9.28
N SER A 629 21.26 -13.81 -8.92
CA SER A 629 22.28 -14.11 -9.92
C SER A 629 22.03 -15.51 -10.50
N ASN A 630 21.71 -15.58 -11.78
CA ASN A 630 22.41 -16.51 -12.65
C ASN A 630 23.29 -15.66 -13.57
N ASP A 631 24.43 -16.24 -13.93
CA ASP A 631 25.52 -15.61 -14.68
C ASP A 631 25.08 -14.76 -15.89
N GLU A 632 25.85 -13.71 -16.17
CA GLU A 632 25.79 -12.86 -17.37
C GLU A 632 24.51 -12.02 -17.58
N GLY A 633 24.33 -10.92 -16.83
CA GLY A 633 23.22 -9.99 -17.17
C GLY A 633 23.03 -8.73 -16.35
N VAL A 634 24.05 -8.20 -15.67
CA VAL A 634 23.86 -7.08 -14.74
C VAL A 634 23.99 -5.71 -15.44
N GLY A 635 23.06 -5.35 -16.32
CA GLY A 635 23.10 -4.06 -17.04
C GLY A 635 22.82 -2.84 -16.16
N LEU A 636 21.76 -2.92 -15.33
CA LEU A 636 21.24 -1.78 -14.56
C LEU A 636 21.92 -1.63 -13.18
N TRP A 637 22.17 -2.73 -12.46
CA TRP A 637 22.84 -2.66 -11.15
C TRP A 637 24.33 -2.32 -11.26
N ASN A 638 24.98 -2.57 -12.40
CA ASN A 638 26.31 -2.05 -12.66
C ASN A 638 26.33 -0.51 -12.56
N SER A 639 25.23 0.20 -12.79
CA SER A 639 25.13 1.63 -12.58
C SER A 639 25.07 2.00 -11.09
N TYR A 640 24.22 1.32 -10.31
CA TYR A 640 24.13 1.53 -8.85
C TYR A 640 25.44 1.17 -8.14
N PHE A 641 25.99 -0.02 -8.37
CA PHE A 641 27.25 -0.44 -7.76
C PHE A 641 28.43 0.41 -8.22
N ARG A 642 28.49 0.84 -9.50
CA ARG A 642 29.47 1.84 -9.94
C ARG A 642 29.30 3.15 -9.20
N THR A 643 28.07 3.62 -8.98
CA THR A 643 27.80 4.87 -8.27
C THR A 643 28.23 4.77 -6.79
N VAL A 644 27.89 3.67 -6.11
CA VAL A 644 28.27 3.44 -4.70
C VAL A 644 29.79 3.28 -4.55
N GLN A 645 30.44 2.55 -5.46
CA GLN A 645 31.90 2.42 -5.49
C GLN A 645 32.60 3.74 -5.83
N GLN A 646 32.07 4.52 -6.79
CA GLN A 646 32.59 5.85 -7.14
C GLN A 646 32.42 6.86 -5.99
N ALA A 647 31.40 6.69 -5.15
CA ALA A 647 31.21 7.46 -3.93
C ALA A 647 32.13 7.04 -2.76
N GLY A 648 33.06 6.09 -2.99
CA GLY A 648 33.98 5.60 -1.96
C GLY A 648 33.31 4.75 -0.87
N GLN A 649 32.05 4.38 -1.05
CA GLN A 649 31.32 3.51 -0.14
C GLN A 649 31.56 2.05 -0.55
N LYS A 650 31.79 1.17 0.44
CA LYS A 650 31.75 -0.27 0.17
C LYS A 650 30.35 -0.61 -0.33
N ALA A 651 30.26 -1.18 -1.53
CA ALA A 651 29.00 -1.70 -2.07
C ALA A 651 28.41 -2.71 -1.07
N ARG A 652 27.43 -2.27 -0.28
CA ARG A 652 26.67 -3.10 0.63
C ARG A 652 25.20 -2.87 0.32
N VAL A 653 24.49 -3.96 0.05
CA VAL A 653 23.04 -3.95 -0.11
C VAL A 653 22.46 -3.52 1.24
N PRO A 654 21.70 -2.41 1.32
CA PRO A 654 21.07 -2.02 2.58
C PRO A 654 20.09 -3.10 3.01
N ASP A 655 20.34 -3.75 4.16
CA ASP A 655 19.38 -4.67 4.78
C ASP A 655 18.30 -3.84 5.47
N HIS A 656 17.25 -3.45 4.74
CA HIS A 656 16.22 -2.55 5.27
C HIS A 656 15.33 -3.17 6.33
N VAL A 657 15.24 -4.50 6.34
CA VAL A 657 14.40 -5.26 7.26
C VAL A 657 15.12 -5.44 8.61
N GLY A 658 16.44 -5.62 8.58
CA GLY A 658 17.27 -5.82 9.76
C GLY A 658 16.98 -7.14 10.49
N ALA A 659 17.68 -7.36 11.60
CA ALA A 659 17.60 -8.62 12.36
C ALA A 659 16.29 -8.79 13.16
N THR A 660 15.54 -7.71 13.40
CA THR A 660 14.28 -7.74 14.17
C THR A 660 13.04 -7.60 13.30
N GLY A 661 13.19 -7.37 11.99
CA GLY A 661 12.06 -7.04 11.10
C GLY A 661 11.53 -5.61 11.24
N LEU A 662 12.09 -4.80 12.13
CA LEU A 662 11.71 -3.40 12.30
C LEU A 662 12.54 -2.52 11.36
N GLU A 663 11.88 -2.10 10.28
CA GLU A 663 12.51 -1.47 9.14
C GLU A 663 13.33 -0.23 9.51
N TRP A 664 14.63 -0.27 9.23
CA TRP A 664 15.56 0.87 9.42
C TRP A 664 15.36 1.64 10.73
N ALA A 665 14.96 0.94 11.79
CA ALA A 665 14.47 1.61 13.00
C ALA A 665 15.58 2.45 13.67
N THR A 666 16.84 2.05 13.48
CA THR A 666 18.04 2.72 14.00
C THR A 666 18.61 3.79 13.06
N GLU A 667 18.15 3.85 11.81
CA GLU A 667 18.70 4.74 10.80
C GLU A 667 17.90 6.03 10.68
N ASN A 668 18.53 7.06 10.12
CA ASN A 668 17.84 8.29 9.81
C ASN A 668 16.94 8.07 8.58
N GLU A 669 15.63 8.23 8.75
CA GLU A 669 14.59 7.98 7.74
C GLU A 669 14.89 8.68 6.41
N VAL A 670 15.45 9.88 6.48
CA VAL A 670 15.79 10.73 5.32
C VAL A 670 16.90 10.12 4.48
N LEU A 671 17.86 9.46 5.11
CA LEU A 671 18.95 8.79 4.41
C LEU A 671 18.45 7.58 3.61
N ASN A 672 17.25 7.09 3.97
CA ASN A 672 16.58 5.97 3.34
C ASN A 672 15.50 6.38 2.33
N MET A 673 15.42 7.69 2.03
CA MET A 673 14.61 8.24 0.95
C MET A 673 15.52 8.68 -0.20
N ALA A 674 15.11 8.39 -1.42
CA ALA A 674 15.79 8.82 -2.64
C ALA A 674 14.87 9.75 -3.46
N PRO A 675 15.42 10.83 -4.06
CA PRO A 675 14.69 11.60 -5.04
C PRO A 675 14.72 10.86 -6.38
N VAL A 676 13.54 10.54 -6.93
CA VAL A 676 13.39 9.82 -8.19
C VAL A 676 12.52 10.62 -9.15
N PHE A 677 12.91 10.62 -10.43
CA PHE A 677 12.11 11.25 -11.47
C PHE A 677 10.79 10.51 -11.65
N ARG A 678 9.68 11.25 -11.75
CA ARG A 678 8.34 10.68 -11.95
C ARG A 678 8.25 9.80 -13.20
N HIS A 679 8.98 10.15 -14.26
CA HIS A 679 9.03 9.37 -15.50
C HIS A 679 9.93 8.13 -15.40
N ALA A 680 10.74 7.99 -14.35
CA ALA A 680 11.54 6.80 -14.08
C ALA A 680 10.74 5.71 -13.33
N MET A 681 9.51 6.00 -12.90
CA MET A 681 8.61 5.02 -12.29
C MET A 681 7.99 4.13 -13.37
N TRP A 682 8.77 3.18 -13.88
CA TRP A 682 8.51 2.44 -15.12
C TRP A 682 7.06 1.92 -15.23
N PHE A 683 6.54 1.11 -14.30
CA PHE A 683 5.16 0.58 -14.41
C PHE A 683 4.03 1.62 -14.34
N LYS A 684 4.27 2.78 -13.73
CA LYS A 684 3.22 3.78 -13.46
C LYS A 684 3.15 4.88 -14.53
N SER A 685 4.07 4.85 -15.50
CA SER A 685 4.26 5.92 -16.49
C SER A 685 4.27 5.45 -17.96
N TRP A 686 4.11 4.17 -18.26
CA TRP A 686 4.16 3.67 -19.64
C TRP A 686 2.96 4.11 -20.48
N SER A 687 3.24 4.87 -21.54
CA SER A 687 2.34 5.01 -22.69
C SER A 687 2.37 3.76 -23.57
N SER A 688 1.32 3.54 -24.36
CA SER A 688 1.21 2.43 -25.35
C SER A 688 2.38 2.35 -26.35
N GLU A 689 3.13 3.44 -26.52
CA GLU A 689 4.25 3.58 -27.46
C GLU A 689 5.63 3.30 -26.86
N ALA A 690 5.74 3.18 -25.53
CA ALA A 690 7.00 2.80 -24.92
C ALA A 690 7.32 1.34 -25.30
N GLN A 691 8.60 1.04 -25.55
CA GLN A 691 9.15 -0.29 -25.82
C GLN A 691 10.04 -0.72 -24.62
N PRO A 692 9.49 -0.91 -23.40
CA PRO A 692 10.32 -1.13 -22.23
C PRO A 692 10.71 -2.61 -22.07
N PHE A 693 10.15 -3.51 -22.87
CA PHE A 693 10.28 -4.96 -22.71
C PHE A 693 10.66 -5.64 -24.00
N VAL A 694 11.31 -6.79 -23.86
CA VAL A 694 11.48 -7.77 -24.93
C VAL A 694 10.56 -8.95 -24.64
N ASP A 695 9.88 -9.53 -25.62
CA ASP A 695 9.08 -10.73 -25.39
C ASP A 695 9.95 -11.93 -25.00
N LYS A 696 9.34 -13.10 -24.79
CA LYS A 696 10.07 -14.32 -24.41
C LYS A 696 11.07 -14.74 -25.50
N GLU A 697 10.89 -14.24 -26.71
CA GLU A 697 11.69 -14.48 -27.90
C GLU A 697 12.75 -13.37 -28.14
N GLY A 698 12.85 -12.39 -27.24
CA GLY A 698 13.84 -11.31 -27.30
C GLY A 698 13.47 -10.16 -28.24
N ASN A 699 12.26 -10.14 -28.80
CA ASN A 699 11.81 -9.06 -29.67
C ASN A 699 11.30 -7.88 -28.83
N PRO A 700 11.68 -6.63 -29.17
CA PRO A 700 11.10 -5.45 -28.55
C PRO A 700 9.56 -5.50 -28.63
N THR A 701 8.91 -5.51 -27.48
CA THR A 701 7.46 -5.49 -27.35
C THR A 701 7.06 -4.19 -26.67
N SER A 702 6.19 -3.44 -27.34
CA SER A 702 5.56 -2.30 -26.70
C SER A 702 4.45 -2.78 -25.78
N LEU A 703 4.16 -1.98 -24.76
CA LEU A 703 2.97 -2.17 -23.94
C LEU A 703 1.73 -2.31 -24.85
N GLY A 704 1.64 -1.53 -25.93
CA GLY A 704 0.56 -1.61 -26.92
C GLY A 704 0.44 -2.95 -27.64
N ALA A 705 1.52 -3.69 -27.83
CA ALA A 705 1.51 -5.02 -28.46
C ALA A 705 0.99 -6.10 -27.50
N LEU A 706 1.47 -6.10 -26.25
CA LEU A 706 0.95 -6.95 -25.16
C LEU A 706 -0.55 -6.71 -24.96
N ILE A 707 -0.97 -5.45 -24.98
CA ILE A 707 -2.37 -5.03 -24.86
C ILE A 707 -3.27 -5.55 -25.99
N LYS A 708 -2.79 -5.55 -27.24
CA LYS A 708 -3.57 -6.00 -28.41
C LYS A 708 -3.80 -7.51 -28.42
N LYS A 709 -2.90 -8.29 -27.79
CA LYS A 709 -2.97 -9.75 -27.72
C LYS A 709 -4.12 -10.25 -26.83
N ASP A 710 -4.49 -9.48 -25.81
CA ASP A 710 -5.61 -9.77 -24.88
C ASP A 710 -7.00 -9.38 -25.44
N GLY A 711 -7.13 -9.12 -26.74
CA GLY A 711 -8.44 -9.08 -27.42
C GLY A 711 -9.37 -7.90 -27.10
N VAL A 712 -8.90 -6.85 -26.41
CA VAL A 712 -9.72 -5.67 -26.11
C VAL A 712 -9.41 -4.53 -27.09
N LYS A 713 -10.35 -4.25 -28.00
CA LYS A 713 -10.31 -3.09 -28.90
C LYS A 713 -10.18 -1.81 -28.07
N THR A 714 -9.02 -1.16 -28.11
CA THR A 714 -8.90 0.23 -27.68
C THR A 714 -9.80 1.07 -28.58
N SER A 715 -10.80 1.74 -28.00
CA SER A 715 -11.68 2.69 -28.70
C SER A 715 -10.87 3.92 -29.14
N ASN A 716 -10.10 3.78 -30.21
CA ASN A 716 -9.65 4.87 -31.06
C ASN A 716 -9.12 4.28 -32.37
N SER A 717 -10.05 3.88 -33.22
CA SER A 717 -9.83 3.84 -34.66
C SER A 717 -10.96 4.62 -35.33
N LYS A 718 -10.98 5.95 -35.18
CA LYS A 718 -11.59 6.77 -36.22
C LYS A 718 -10.60 6.76 -37.38
N GLY A 719 -10.92 5.92 -38.37
CA GLY A 719 -10.20 5.90 -39.63
C GLY A 719 -10.18 7.30 -40.23
N ARG A 720 -8.99 7.74 -40.64
CA ARG A 720 -8.87 8.75 -41.68
C ARG A 720 -9.07 8.01 -43.00
N GLY A 721 -10.25 8.18 -43.58
CA GLY A 721 -10.42 8.25 -45.03
C GLY A 721 -10.25 9.69 -45.46
#